data_AF-A0A1V5GQY5-F1
#
_entry.id   AF-A0A1V5GQY5-F1
#
_cell.length_a   1.000
_cell.length_b   1.000
_cell.length_c   1.000
_cell.angle_alpha   90.00
_cell.angle_beta   90.00
_cell.angle_gamma   90.00
#
_symmetry.space_group_name_H-M   'P 1'
#
loop_
_entity.id
_entity.type
_entity.pdbx_description
1 polymer ?
#
loop_
_entity_poly.entity_id
_entity_poly.type
_entity_poly.pdbx_seq_one_letter_code
_entity_poly.pdbx_strand_id
1 'polypeptide(L)'
;MKKRTRCAVFVTALLESLLCVSQPAQAAVRINISETVLPQERSARPSYSGIAFSAPDLKRSIGGDMSEVLPMAQYTPLTVSAAAENSFPSAYDMREHGAVTSVKNQSGHGTCWAHSSAAAAETDIVRRMPDVDLSELHTAYYSYGGLGQIEPPSDDIDEILDYGGNSSIVVNLWSQWIGPEFESVMPYDSLDSLKDPFDVVVGKGSGVFHLENAVLLDYDTDRTNMDQVNAVIKQSVMDGKGVDVTFCSDSEKYFNGVYGTTNCNKKPRFANHAVMIAGWDDNYPAENFNVRPEGNGAWLAKNSWGSAYGNDGYIWISYYDKSLNEFTTYEMGDKENYQYNFQHDSYIPVQTMAAAEDDADLAEGTPSYIANVFKNDWQCQIEAVSTYFMNPSTDYEVTVYSGLQDPADPSSGTPSSVTKGHSDLTGYFTIPLDEAVPVGGDEFFSVVVKISSAESAFVVPLETVLIAKDRETGEIENIGSYTTYDGICLYTGENESFFSPDGNEWSSSDAGNYDYSEEEKEELLQIFSEELYDGLEEEDVEEKERADRQMAHYTELFEHSDVSIIMGNISLKAFGNPVDTVHFSHPSGAVPLNECIELTASGVGKILYHTTDENGMSKEFEYTEPIPVKKDEVLVAHTPESGWSKRNYHPAKAEFFSFGYDVTPEYYSPKLSYAEKISASEYHIELPTANDKVRFFPVSDCDITYNGETVFNYQMTEQFDIPLGETVFEFELKKENALDNTVTVVVSRSPVSFDTETEKLKISGNSEVYAPDGTRLITGSDVGAYAGQKLTVRDSGDEFEIAVPERRKIADRVIDYGWEGILFFEEFGEKDAQIKTGNSTEFVDLDGRISSHLTEEDGIVRTCVRIIPGETFTFRMKATDKLFASEELVVKVPEAPDFPEKMPAYTIKDGEPVFEDDTIRCIFIPEDEKQPIESYLEYYKYENDREGFVKLMSDRYGVDNEEDLSTILWAFNLINPTDVSKTQYIIMKKATESEFASKAKLLTLLLKRDADKNGVVDGRDATLVLTHYAKISAGGEGVLDEDIIPYCDMDSNDIIDGRDATEILTYYAKSSVIN
;
A
#
# COMPACT_ATOMS: atom_id res chain seq x y z
N MET A 1 -8.25 7.27 -71.57
CA MET A 1 -6.92 6.89 -72.09
C MET A 1 -5.97 6.69 -70.91
N LYS A 2 -5.90 5.43 -70.42
CA LYS A 2 -4.72 4.60 -70.11
C LYS A 2 -3.90 5.07 -68.87
N LYS A 3 -3.91 4.42 -67.69
CA LYS A 3 -4.59 3.25 -67.06
C LYS A 3 -4.50 3.53 -65.53
N ARG A 4 -5.55 3.89 -64.75
CA ARG A 4 -6.66 3.14 -64.10
C ARG A 4 -6.24 1.87 -63.32
N THR A 5 -6.17 1.83 -61.97
CA THR A 5 -7.16 1.87 -60.84
C THR A 5 -7.65 0.48 -60.39
N ARG A 6 -7.43 0.17 -59.09
CA ARG A 6 -8.25 -0.56 -58.06
C ARG A 6 -7.28 -1.05 -56.97
N CYS A 7 -7.21 -0.58 -55.72
CA CYS A 7 -8.21 -0.28 -54.67
C CYS A 7 -9.14 -1.45 -54.33
N ALA A 8 -9.16 -1.78 -53.02
CA ALA A 8 -10.09 -2.56 -52.20
C ALA A 8 -9.44 -3.82 -51.59
N VAL A 9 -9.54 -4.17 -50.29
CA VAL A 9 -10.40 -3.72 -49.16
C VAL A 9 -10.01 -4.55 -47.89
N PHE A 10 -10.03 -3.92 -46.69
CA PHE A 10 -10.35 -4.44 -45.32
C PHE A 10 -9.32 -5.29 -44.52
N VAL A 11 -8.84 -4.89 -43.32
CA VAL A 11 -9.38 -4.84 -41.91
C VAL A 11 -8.72 -5.98 -41.09
N THR A 12 -7.70 -5.76 -40.24
CA THR A 12 -7.69 -5.36 -38.79
C THR A 12 -8.62 -6.16 -37.86
N ALA A 13 -8.04 -7.08 -37.09
CA ALA A 13 -8.42 -7.37 -35.69
C ALA A 13 -7.35 -8.27 -35.01
N LEU A 14 -7.05 -7.92 -33.75
CA LEU A 14 -6.48 -8.73 -32.66
C LEU A 14 -5.00 -9.13 -32.71
N LEU A 15 -4.19 -8.37 -31.97
CA LEU A 15 -3.26 -8.86 -30.93
C LEU A 15 -2.68 -7.67 -30.14
N GLU A 16 -3.14 -7.50 -28.90
CA GLU A 16 -2.49 -6.71 -27.84
C GLU A 16 -2.49 -7.53 -26.55
N SER A 17 -1.31 -8.00 -26.15
CA SER A 17 -0.82 -8.18 -24.77
C SER A 17 0.67 -8.51 -24.87
N LEU A 18 1.54 -7.51 -24.69
CA LEU A 18 2.39 -7.29 -23.50
C LEU A 18 3.54 -8.30 -23.41
N LEU A 19 4.84 -7.98 -23.42
CA LEU A 19 5.62 -6.76 -23.29
C LEU A 19 6.98 -7.01 -23.97
N CYS A 20 7.58 -5.98 -24.56
CA CYS A 20 9.04 -5.87 -24.55
C CYS A 20 9.46 -4.42 -24.80
N VAL A 21 10.14 -3.85 -23.81
CA VAL A 21 10.84 -2.57 -23.91
C VAL A 21 12.24 -2.82 -24.47
N SER A 22 12.63 -2.01 -25.45
CA SER A 22 14.02 -1.53 -25.54
C SER A 22 14.02 -0.17 -26.22
N GLN A 23 14.54 0.85 -25.53
CA GLN A 23 14.75 2.20 -26.06
C GLN A 23 15.71 2.19 -27.28
N PRO A 24 15.76 3.27 -28.09
CA PRO A 24 16.70 4.36 -27.74
C PRO A 24 16.20 5.79 -28.05
N ALA A 25 16.59 6.70 -27.15
CA ALA A 25 17.09 8.06 -27.37
C ALA A 25 16.29 9.08 -28.22
N GLN A 26 15.81 10.10 -27.49
CA GLN A 26 15.74 11.53 -27.82
C GLN A 26 15.81 11.97 -29.30
N ALA A 27 14.71 12.59 -29.76
CA ALA A 27 14.77 13.91 -30.39
C ALA A 27 13.39 14.57 -30.38
N ALA A 28 13.27 15.65 -29.61
CA ALA A 28 12.15 16.57 -29.64
C ALA A 28 11.91 17.12 -31.06
N VAL A 29 10.69 16.97 -31.61
CA VAL A 29 10.13 17.87 -32.63
C VAL A 29 8.62 18.00 -32.49
N ARG A 30 8.23 19.24 -32.17
CA ARG A 30 6.93 19.93 -32.28
C ARG A 30 5.86 19.37 -33.23
N ILE A 31 4.63 19.31 -32.68
CA ILE A 31 3.31 19.75 -33.18
C ILE A 31 2.81 19.16 -34.52
N ASN A 32 1.65 18.49 -34.48
CA ASN A 32 0.49 18.84 -35.32
C ASN A 32 -0.82 18.19 -34.86
N ILE A 33 -1.76 19.06 -34.50
CA ILE A 33 -3.20 18.83 -34.39
C ILE A 33 -3.75 18.42 -35.76
N SER A 34 -4.51 17.33 -35.84
CA SER A 34 -5.66 17.23 -36.75
C SER A 34 -6.57 16.02 -36.44
N GLU A 35 -7.76 16.36 -35.93
CA GLU A 35 -9.06 15.93 -36.43
C GLU A 35 -9.57 14.47 -36.25
N THR A 36 -10.53 14.38 -35.31
CA THR A 36 -11.87 13.73 -35.39
C THR A 36 -12.00 12.21 -35.41
N VAL A 37 -12.62 11.68 -34.33
CA VAL A 37 -13.90 10.94 -34.42
C VAL A 37 -14.78 11.20 -33.18
N LEU A 38 -15.82 12.01 -33.35
CA LEU A 38 -17.16 11.77 -32.79
C LEU A 38 -18.10 11.76 -34.01
N PRO A 39 -19.18 10.96 -34.08
CA PRO A 39 -20.19 10.86 -33.00
C PRO A 39 -20.83 9.46 -32.81
N GLN A 40 -21.30 9.16 -31.60
CA GLN A 40 -22.44 8.25 -31.42
C GLN A 40 -23.64 9.02 -30.87
N GLU A 41 -24.78 8.80 -31.51
CA GLU A 41 -26.03 9.52 -31.32
C GLU A 41 -26.60 9.27 -29.91
N ARG A 42 -26.44 10.24 -29.00
CA ARG A 42 -27.25 10.35 -27.79
C ARG A 42 -28.67 10.78 -28.18
N SER A 43 -29.65 9.95 -27.87
CA SER A 43 -31.07 10.31 -27.93
C SER A 43 -31.37 11.44 -26.94
N ALA A 44 -32.22 12.36 -27.37
CA ALA A 44 -32.65 13.59 -26.69
C ALA A 44 -32.75 13.53 -25.15
N ARG A 45 -31.88 14.30 -24.47
CA ARG A 45 -32.20 14.96 -23.20
C ARG A 45 -32.94 16.27 -23.53
N PRO A 46 -33.97 16.68 -22.77
CA PRO A 46 -33.69 17.40 -21.53
C PRO A 46 -34.71 17.18 -20.40
N SER A 47 -34.22 16.94 -19.20
CA SER A 47 -34.79 17.53 -17.99
C SER A 47 -33.63 18.12 -17.20
N TYR A 48 -33.66 19.44 -17.05
CA TYR A 48 -32.82 20.18 -16.10
C TYR A 48 -33.15 19.63 -14.70
N SER A 49 -32.21 18.96 -14.04
CA SER A 49 -32.15 18.91 -12.58
C SER A 49 -31.19 20.03 -12.17
N GLY A 50 -31.67 21.03 -11.42
CA GLY A 50 -30.91 22.21 -11.01
C GLY A 50 -29.76 21.84 -10.07
N ILE A 51 -28.58 21.55 -10.62
CA ILE A 51 -27.36 21.40 -9.84
C ILE A 51 -26.74 22.77 -9.58
N ALA A 52 -26.19 22.97 -8.38
CA ALA A 52 -25.40 24.13 -8.03
C ALA A 52 -24.10 23.68 -7.33
N PHE A 53 -23.00 24.37 -7.63
CA PHE A 53 -21.70 24.15 -7.01
C PHE A 53 -21.40 25.22 -5.96
N SER A 54 -20.67 24.83 -4.91
CA SER A 54 -20.11 25.78 -3.96
C SER A 54 -19.15 26.76 -4.64
N ALA A 55 -18.93 27.92 -4.02
CA ALA A 55 -17.83 28.80 -4.43
C ALA A 55 -16.49 28.08 -4.17
N PRO A 56 -15.56 28.08 -5.15
CA PRO A 56 -14.23 27.52 -4.97
C PRO A 56 -13.38 28.42 -4.07
N ASP A 57 -12.50 27.82 -3.27
CA ASP A 57 -11.41 28.47 -2.52
C ASP A 57 -10.05 28.03 -3.06
N LEU A 58 -9.20 28.99 -3.35
CA LEU A 58 -7.87 28.83 -3.91
C LEU A 58 -6.83 28.46 -2.82
N LYS A 59 -6.55 27.15 -2.68
CA LYS A 59 -5.53 26.62 -1.77
C LYS A 59 -4.19 26.31 -2.46
N ARG A 60 -3.12 26.30 -1.67
CA ARG A 60 -1.75 26.07 -2.13
C ARG A 60 -1.17 24.77 -1.56
N SER A 61 -0.37 24.05 -2.35
CA SER A 61 0.46 22.94 -1.87
C SER A 61 1.55 23.45 -0.90
N ILE A 62 1.78 22.73 0.20
CA ILE A 62 2.73 23.12 1.26
C ILE A 62 4.11 22.57 0.93
N GLY A 63 5.12 23.43 0.83
CA GLY A 63 6.51 23.04 0.60
C GLY A 63 6.95 22.97 -0.87
N GLY A 64 6.00 23.00 -1.81
CA GLY A 64 6.26 22.92 -3.27
C GLY A 64 6.52 24.24 -4.00
N ASP A 65 6.84 24.12 -5.31
CA ASP A 65 7.04 25.26 -6.20
C ASP A 65 5.87 26.23 -6.08
N MET A 66 6.21 27.49 -5.83
CA MET A 66 5.28 28.49 -5.36
C MET A 66 4.27 28.93 -6.42
N SER A 67 4.22 28.37 -7.63
CA SER A 67 3.40 28.90 -8.73
C SER A 67 1.97 28.38 -8.83
N GLU A 68 1.57 27.35 -8.10
CA GLU A 68 0.29 26.67 -8.33
C GLU A 68 -0.71 26.87 -7.19
N VAL A 69 -1.97 27.15 -7.55
CA VAL A 69 -3.07 27.42 -6.64
C VAL A 69 -4.32 26.74 -7.19
N LEU A 70 -5.10 26.10 -6.30
CA LEU A 70 -6.07 25.07 -6.65
C LEU A 70 -7.45 25.43 -6.14
N PRO A 71 -8.49 25.43 -6.99
CA PRO A 71 -9.86 25.58 -6.52
C PRO A 71 -10.26 24.33 -5.72
N MET A 72 -10.65 24.52 -4.47
CA MET A 72 -11.19 23.50 -3.59
C MET A 72 -12.53 23.92 -3.01
N ALA A 73 -13.27 22.98 -2.42
CA ALA A 73 -14.52 23.27 -1.75
C ALA A 73 -14.22 24.05 -0.47
N GLN A 74 -14.94 25.16 -0.26
CA GLN A 74 -15.04 25.75 1.07
C GLN A 74 -15.82 24.78 1.96
N TYR A 75 -15.19 24.25 2.99
CA TYR A 75 -15.93 23.61 4.08
C TYR A 75 -16.24 24.64 5.14
N THR A 76 -17.50 24.68 5.59
CA THR A 76 -17.91 25.58 6.67
C THR A 76 -17.27 25.08 7.94
N PRO A 77 -16.44 25.85 8.63
CA PRO A 77 -15.72 25.31 9.76
C PRO A 77 -16.64 25.15 10.97
N LEU A 78 -16.25 24.22 11.85
CA LEU A 78 -17.01 23.72 13.00
C LEU A 78 -17.79 24.81 13.78
N THR A 79 -19.12 24.69 13.78
CA THR A 79 -20.01 25.34 14.74
C THR A 79 -20.43 24.33 15.81
N VAL A 80 -19.79 24.33 16.98
CA VAL A 80 -20.28 23.48 18.07
C VAL A 80 -21.63 24.02 18.57
N SER A 81 -22.70 23.28 18.30
CA SER A 81 -23.99 23.45 18.97
C SER A 81 -23.82 23.08 20.45
N ALA A 82 -23.64 24.11 21.29
CA ALA A 82 -23.41 24.03 22.73
C ALA A 82 -22.09 23.37 23.10
N ALA A 83 -21.05 24.20 23.28
CA ALA A 83 -19.87 23.82 24.04
C ALA A 83 -20.30 23.08 25.31
N ALA A 84 -20.02 21.77 25.38
CA ALA A 84 -19.97 21.10 26.66
C ALA A 84 -19.06 21.96 27.55
N GLU A 85 -19.50 22.25 28.78
CA GLU A 85 -18.71 22.95 29.80
C GLU A 85 -17.51 22.10 30.26
N ASN A 86 -16.70 21.57 29.33
CA ASN A 86 -15.46 20.90 29.65
C ASN A 86 -14.42 21.99 29.94
N SER A 87 -14.12 22.16 31.23
CA SER A 87 -12.98 22.99 31.64
C SER A 87 -11.69 22.23 31.32
N PHE A 88 -11.00 22.62 30.25
CA PHE A 88 -9.66 22.13 29.94
C PHE A 88 -8.64 22.62 30.98
N PRO A 89 -7.58 21.85 31.27
CA PRO A 89 -6.46 22.37 32.04
C PRO A 89 -5.80 23.54 31.31
N SER A 90 -5.23 24.48 32.05
CA SER A 90 -4.59 25.66 31.44
C SER A 90 -3.32 25.32 30.65
N ALA A 91 -2.75 24.14 30.86
CA ALA A 91 -1.67 23.60 30.05
C ALA A 91 -1.77 22.07 30.03
N TYR A 92 -1.35 21.47 28.94
CA TYR A 92 -1.29 20.03 28.76
C TYR A 92 -0.16 19.71 27.80
N ASP A 93 0.60 18.66 28.11
CA ASP A 93 1.69 18.17 27.28
C ASP A 93 1.49 16.67 27.10
N MET A 94 1.24 16.21 25.87
CA MET A 94 1.10 14.78 25.58
C MET A 94 2.35 14.00 25.97
N ARG A 95 3.52 14.63 26.03
CA ARG A 95 4.74 13.99 26.52
C ARG A 95 4.66 13.63 28.00
N GLU A 96 3.87 14.36 28.80
CA GLU A 96 3.71 14.04 30.23
C GLU A 96 2.58 13.05 30.51
N HIS A 97 1.68 12.81 29.55
CA HIS A 97 0.39 12.17 29.79
C HIS A 97 -0.04 11.13 28.74
N GLY A 98 0.65 11.06 27.61
CA GLY A 98 0.26 10.27 26.45
C GLY A 98 1.48 9.71 25.72
N ALA A 99 1.19 9.03 24.62
CA ALA A 99 2.20 8.32 23.87
C ALA A 99 2.53 9.12 22.60
N VAL A 100 3.72 9.72 22.61
CA VAL A 100 4.29 10.42 21.45
C VAL A 100 5.62 9.78 21.09
N THR A 101 5.75 9.38 19.82
CA THR A 101 6.95 8.76 19.24
C THR A 101 8.11 9.76 19.09
N SER A 102 9.29 9.27 18.73
CA SER A 102 10.50 10.09 18.52
C SER A 102 10.32 11.19 17.46
N VAL A 103 11.07 12.29 17.59
CA VAL A 103 11.18 13.32 16.55
C VAL A 103 11.99 12.81 15.36
N LYS A 104 11.43 12.94 14.15
CA LYS A 104 12.01 12.52 12.87
C LYS A 104 12.67 13.69 12.13
N ASN A 105 13.26 13.43 10.96
CA ASN A 105 13.97 14.43 10.18
C ASN A 105 13.73 14.28 8.66
N GLN A 106 12.90 15.16 8.10
CA GLN A 106 12.60 15.24 6.67
C GLN A 106 13.81 15.64 5.80
N SER A 107 14.93 15.99 6.44
CA SER A 107 16.19 16.33 5.79
C SER A 107 16.03 17.50 4.80
N GLY A 108 16.27 17.27 3.51
CA GLY A 108 16.23 18.31 2.49
C GLY A 108 14.91 18.41 1.73
N HIS A 109 13.96 17.50 1.96
CA HIS A 109 12.79 17.36 1.09
C HIS A 109 11.55 18.12 1.56
N GLY A 110 10.67 18.44 0.62
CA GLY A 110 9.37 19.13 0.83
C GLY A 110 8.26 18.32 1.53
N THR A 111 8.60 17.33 2.35
CA THR A 111 7.67 16.28 2.85
C THR A 111 7.14 16.50 4.27
N CYS A 112 7.16 17.75 4.78
CA CYS A 112 6.70 18.06 6.14
C CYS A 112 5.27 17.60 6.42
N TRP A 113 4.40 17.69 5.42
CA TRP A 113 3.00 17.24 5.47
C TRP A 113 2.90 15.73 5.76
N ALA A 114 3.67 14.89 5.04
CA ALA A 114 3.71 13.45 5.28
C ALA A 114 4.23 13.11 6.69
N HIS A 115 5.25 13.83 7.18
CA HIS A 115 5.77 13.67 8.55
C HIS A 115 4.77 14.08 9.63
N SER A 116 4.06 15.18 9.41
CA SER A 116 3.06 15.66 10.35
C SER A 116 1.89 14.68 10.46
N SER A 117 1.38 14.21 9.32
CA SER A 117 0.30 13.22 9.28
C SER A 117 0.72 11.86 9.84
N ALA A 118 1.92 11.37 9.50
CA ALA A 118 2.47 10.14 10.07
C ALA A 118 2.61 10.24 11.59
N ALA A 119 3.20 11.33 12.10
CA ALA A 119 3.32 11.56 13.54
C ALA A 119 1.96 11.62 14.23
N ALA A 120 0.95 12.24 13.62
CA ALA A 120 -0.41 12.27 14.15
C ALA A 120 -1.04 10.86 14.18
N ALA A 121 -0.95 10.09 13.09
CA ALA A 121 -1.45 8.72 13.01
C ALA A 121 -0.76 7.76 13.99
N GLU A 122 0.54 7.91 14.22
CA GLU A 122 1.29 7.12 15.20
C GLU A 122 0.72 7.26 16.61
N THR A 123 0.18 8.43 16.99
CA THR A 123 -0.40 8.62 18.33
C THR A 123 -1.64 7.74 18.59
N ASP A 124 -2.38 7.39 17.54
CA ASP A 124 -3.52 6.46 17.60
C ASP A 124 -3.05 4.99 17.72
N ILE A 125 -1.92 4.66 17.09
CA ILE A 125 -1.40 3.29 16.99
C ILE A 125 -0.50 2.90 18.17
N VAL A 126 0.30 3.84 18.69
CA VAL A 126 1.43 3.57 19.61
C VAL A 126 1.00 2.86 20.91
N ARG A 127 -0.25 3.03 21.35
CA ARG A 127 -0.76 2.34 22.55
C ARG A 127 -0.87 0.82 22.37
N ARG A 128 -1.19 0.36 21.15
CA ARG A 128 -1.27 -1.07 20.78
C ARG A 128 0.02 -1.59 20.16
N MET A 129 0.83 -0.71 19.59
CA MET A 129 2.13 -1.03 18.98
C MET A 129 3.18 0.01 19.38
N PRO A 130 3.84 -0.15 20.53
CA PRO A 130 4.77 0.84 21.08
C PRO A 130 5.97 1.21 20.20
N ASP A 131 6.31 0.34 19.23
CA ASP A 131 7.40 0.54 18.27
C ASP A 131 6.94 1.02 16.90
N VAL A 132 5.71 1.54 16.80
CA VAL A 132 5.22 2.09 15.53
C VAL A 132 6.17 3.18 15.03
N ASP A 133 6.56 3.04 13.77
CA ASP A 133 7.39 3.99 13.03
C ASP A 133 6.90 3.94 11.58
N LEU A 134 6.11 4.94 11.17
CA LEU A 134 5.48 4.96 9.85
C LEU A 134 6.41 5.60 8.81
N SER A 135 6.43 5.07 7.59
CA SER A 135 7.21 5.58 6.47
C SER A 135 6.59 6.84 5.89
N GLU A 136 7.23 7.98 6.11
CA GLU A 136 6.87 9.22 5.43
C GLU A 136 7.20 9.18 3.94
N LEU A 137 8.21 8.39 3.54
CA LEU A 137 8.62 8.25 2.15
C LEU A 137 7.52 7.56 1.33
N HIS A 138 6.89 6.51 1.87
CA HIS A 138 5.75 5.84 1.25
C HIS A 138 4.61 6.83 0.99
N THR A 139 4.19 7.54 2.04
CA THR A 139 3.10 8.52 1.96
C THR A 139 3.41 9.65 0.97
N ALA A 140 4.62 10.21 1.03
CA ALA A 140 5.03 11.30 0.15
C ALA A 140 5.11 10.88 -1.32
N TYR A 141 5.70 9.71 -1.60
CA TYR A 141 5.88 9.25 -2.97
C TYR A 141 4.57 8.82 -3.62
N TYR A 142 3.78 7.94 -2.98
CA TYR A 142 2.58 7.37 -3.62
C TYR A 142 1.44 8.37 -3.81
N SER A 143 1.49 9.51 -3.12
CA SER A 143 0.58 10.63 -3.38
C SER A 143 0.70 11.19 -4.80
N TYR A 144 1.86 11.03 -5.47
CA TYR A 144 2.14 11.56 -6.81
C TYR A 144 2.64 10.48 -7.80
N GLY A 145 3.57 9.62 -7.36
CA GLY A 145 4.23 8.59 -8.19
C GLY A 145 3.46 7.27 -8.32
N GLY A 146 2.22 7.19 -7.82
CA GLY A 146 1.51 5.93 -7.55
C GLY A 146 0.60 5.37 -8.65
N LEU A 147 0.90 5.51 -9.94
CA LEU A 147 0.05 5.02 -11.06
C LEU A 147 -1.43 5.45 -10.92
N GLY A 148 -1.75 6.70 -11.24
CA GLY A 148 -3.12 7.11 -11.58
C GLY A 148 -3.93 7.85 -10.52
N GLN A 149 -3.31 8.34 -9.43
CA GLN A 149 -3.96 9.28 -8.52
C GLN A 149 -3.73 10.71 -9.00
N ILE A 150 -2.91 11.51 -8.33
CA ILE A 150 -2.57 12.87 -8.74
C ILE A 150 -1.45 12.81 -9.79
N GLU A 151 -1.53 13.62 -10.84
CA GLU A 151 -0.45 13.67 -11.84
C GLU A 151 0.85 14.15 -11.18
N PRO A 152 1.96 13.40 -11.32
CA PRO A 152 3.22 13.84 -10.76
C PRO A 152 3.75 15.07 -11.52
N PRO A 153 4.46 15.97 -10.85
CA PRO A 153 5.05 17.15 -11.49
C PRO A 153 6.13 16.78 -12.51
N SER A 154 6.78 15.64 -12.32
CA SER A 154 7.79 15.09 -13.23
C SER A 154 8.04 13.60 -12.94
N ASP A 155 8.86 12.97 -13.76
CA ASP A 155 9.34 11.60 -13.54
C ASP A 155 10.55 11.54 -12.56
N ASP A 156 11.02 12.68 -12.05
CA ASP A 156 12.18 12.76 -11.16
C ASP A 156 11.74 12.63 -9.69
N ILE A 157 12.35 11.69 -8.96
CA ILE A 157 11.95 11.37 -7.59
C ILE A 157 12.21 12.55 -6.64
N ASP A 158 13.32 13.27 -6.80
CA ASP A 158 13.62 14.41 -5.93
C ASP A 158 12.60 15.53 -6.16
N GLU A 159 12.23 15.79 -7.41
CA GLU A 159 11.17 16.76 -7.75
C GLU A 159 9.79 16.34 -7.22
N ILE A 160 9.45 15.05 -7.24
CA ILE A 160 8.21 14.53 -6.63
C ILE A 160 8.19 14.79 -5.12
N LEU A 161 9.29 14.46 -4.41
CA LEU A 161 9.37 14.63 -2.95
C LEU A 161 9.40 16.11 -2.53
N ASP A 162 9.86 17.00 -3.40
CA ASP A 162 9.91 18.44 -3.18
C ASP A 162 8.65 19.18 -3.64
N TYR A 163 7.68 18.51 -4.25
CA TYR A 163 6.45 19.13 -4.75
C TYR A 163 5.49 19.57 -3.63
N GLY A 164 5.72 19.12 -2.41
CA GLY A 164 4.89 19.47 -1.26
C GLY A 164 3.60 18.67 -1.19
N GLY A 165 2.70 19.04 -0.29
CA GLY A 165 1.40 18.38 -0.13
C GLY A 165 0.57 18.95 1.02
N ASN A 166 -0.51 18.28 1.41
CA ASN A 166 -1.34 18.67 2.56
C ASN A 166 -2.12 17.46 3.11
N SER A 167 -2.84 17.66 4.21
CA SER A 167 -3.59 16.60 4.88
C SER A 167 -4.68 15.98 3.99
N SER A 168 -5.33 16.75 3.11
CA SER A 168 -6.34 16.23 2.16
C SER A 168 -5.76 15.21 1.18
N ILE A 169 -4.51 15.41 0.73
CA ILE A 169 -3.80 14.44 -0.12
C ILE A 169 -3.57 13.14 0.65
N VAL A 170 -3.10 13.23 1.90
CA VAL A 170 -2.87 12.06 2.75
C VAL A 170 -4.17 11.30 3.02
N VAL A 171 -5.24 12.02 3.35
CA VAL A 171 -6.56 11.43 3.60
C VAL A 171 -7.08 10.73 2.35
N ASN A 172 -6.96 11.35 1.16
CA ASN A 172 -7.33 10.70 -0.09
C ASN A 172 -6.52 9.41 -0.31
N LEU A 173 -5.19 9.47 -0.18
CA LEU A 173 -4.29 8.33 -0.35
C LEU A 173 -4.65 7.17 0.60
N TRP A 174 -4.70 7.43 1.91
CA TRP A 174 -4.94 6.41 2.92
C TRP A 174 -6.39 5.91 2.93
N SER A 175 -7.37 6.72 2.50
CA SER A 175 -8.78 6.27 2.33
C SER A 175 -8.94 5.22 1.23
N GLN A 176 -7.98 5.15 0.30
CA GLN A 176 -7.90 4.13 -0.75
C GLN A 176 -7.09 2.90 -0.31
N TRP A 177 -6.71 2.83 0.96
CA TRP A 177 -5.84 1.79 1.55
C TRP A 177 -4.44 1.71 0.92
N ILE A 178 -3.94 2.85 0.43
CA ILE A 178 -2.57 2.97 -0.06
C ILE A 178 -1.73 3.55 1.07
N GLY A 179 -1.28 2.68 1.97
CA GLY A 179 -0.56 3.06 3.18
C GLY A 179 -1.45 3.45 4.36
N PRO A 180 -0.84 3.84 5.50
CA PRO A 180 0.61 3.97 5.67
C PRO A 180 1.33 2.62 5.78
N GLU A 181 2.64 2.65 5.54
CA GLU A 181 3.59 1.53 5.67
C GLU A 181 4.58 1.81 6.82
N PHE A 182 5.32 0.83 7.31
CA PHE A 182 6.41 1.00 8.27
C PHE A 182 7.69 1.59 7.63
N GLU A 183 8.39 2.42 8.39
CA GLU A 183 9.70 3.00 8.04
C GLU A 183 10.74 1.90 7.73
N SER A 184 10.67 0.75 8.40
CA SER A 184 11.58 -0.37 8.11
C SER A 184 11.40 -1.01 6.73
N VAL A 185 10.24 -0.83 6.10
CA VAL A 185 9.95 -1.34 4.74
C VAL A 185 10.40 -0.33 3.70
N MET A 186 10.18 0.96 3.96
CA MET A 186 10.53 2.04 3.05
C MET A 186 11.22 3.19 3.80
N PRO A 187 12.52 3.04 4.13
CA PRO A 187 13.24 4.00 4.95
C PRO A 187 13.40 5.37 4.27
N TYR A 188 13.17 6.43 5.02
CA TYR A 188 13.25 7.81 4.54
C TYR A 188 14.65 8.20 4.06
N ASP A 189 15.69 7.60 4.63
CA ASP A 189 17.09 7.87 4.28
C ASP A 189 17.59 7.09 3.04
N SER A 190 16.75 6.23 2.46
CA SER A 190 17.10 5.39 1.31
C SER A 190 16.01 5.37 0.24
N LEU A 191 16.30 6.00 -0.90
CA LEU A 191 15.44 5.98 -2.08
C LEU A 191 15.60 4.69 -2.93
N ASP A 192 16.28 3.66 -2.43
CA ASP A 192 16.59 2.46 -3.20
C ASP A 192 15.33 1.69 -3.63
N SER A 193 14.29 1.66 -2.78
CA SER A 193 13.00 1.03 -3.05
C SER A 193 12.21 1.69 -4.19
N LEU A 194 12.55 2.93 -4.54
CA LEU A 194 11.90 3.69 -5.63
C LEU A 194 12.60 3.52 -6.99
N LYS A 195 13.75 2.82 -7.03
CA LYS A 195 14.52 2.65 -8.27
C LYS A 195 14.04 1.48 -9.12
N ASP A 196 13.37 0.50 -8.52
CA ASP A 196 12.83 -0.66 -9.21
C ASP A 196 11.31 -0.48 -9.47
N PRO A 197 10.85 -0.49 -10.73
CA PRO A 197 9.43 -0.34 -11.05
C PRO A 197 8.53 -1.42 -10.46
N PHE A 198 9.04 -2.65 -10.25
CA PHE A 198 8.27 -3.73 -9.63
C PHE A 198 8.08 -3.47 -8.13
N ASP A 199 9.13 -3.06 -7.43
CA ASP A 199 9.06 -2.70 -6.00
C ASP A 199 8.10 -1.53 -5.77
N VAL A 200 8.08 -0.55 -6.68
CA VAL A 200 7.11 0.56 -6.66
C VAL A 200 5.67 0.07 -6.84
N VAL A 201 5.41 -0.92 -7.70
CA VAL A 201 4.05 -1.45 -7.85
C VAL A 201 3.62 -2.22 -6.60
N VAL A 202 4.51 -3.04 -6.04
CA VAL A 202 4.22 -3.83 -4.83
C VAL A 202 4.02 -2.92 -3.62
N GLY A 203 4.85 -1.90 -3.45
CA GLY A 203 4.78 -0.98 -2.32
C GLY A 203 3.50 -0.16 -2.28
N LYS A 204 2.83 0.09 -3.42
CA LYS A 204 1.52 0.77 -3.43
C LYS A 204 0.48 0.03 -2.58
N GLY A 205 0.46 -1.31 -2.65
CA GLY A 205 -0.51 -2.15 -1.95
C GLY A 205 -0.03 -2.70 -0.61
N SER A 206 1.09 -2.22 -0.07
CA SER A 206 1.74 -2.82 1.10
C SER A 206 1.22 -2.29 2.45
N GLY A 207 0.33 -1.29 2.44
CA GLY A 207 -0.19 -0.63 3.64
C GLY A 207 -0.57 -1.58 4.78
N VAL A 208 -0.12 -1.24 5.99
CA VAL A 208 -0.28 -2.09 7.19
C VAL A 208 -1.43 -1.67 8.08
N PHE A 209 -2.00 -0.48 7.82
CA PHE A 209 -3.18 0.06 8.47
C PHE A 209 -4.15 0.62 7.43
N HIS A 210 -5.43 0.68 7.78
CA HIS A 210 -6.45 1.35 6.97
C HIS A 210 -6.91 2.62 7.67
N LEU A 211 -7.07 3.72 6.93
CA LEU A 211 -7.70 4.91 7.49
C LEU A 211 -9.18 4.64 7.75
N GLU A 212 -9.61 4.76 9.01
CA GLU A 212 -11.02 4.64 9.39
C GLU A 212 -11.69 6.01 9.39
N ASN A 213 -11.11 6.99 10.09
CA ASN A 213 -11.64 8.35 10.16
C ASN A 213 -10.52 9.37 10.05
N ALA A 214 -10.81 10.50 9.41
CA ALA A 214 -9.99 11.70 9.47
C ALA A 214 -10.89 12.92 9.74
N VAL A 215 -10.65 13.63 10.84
CA VAL A 215 -11.36 14.87 11.16
C VAL A 215 -10.55 16.03 10.60
N LEU A 216 -11.13 16.84 9.73
CA LEU A 216 -10.48 18.00 9.08
C LEU A 216 -11.17 19.28 9.56
N LEU A 217 -10.42 20.22 10.14
CA LEU A 217 -10.93 21.47 10.71
C LEU A 217 -10.09 22.67 10.28
N ASP A 218 -10.72 23.84 10.24
CA ASP A 218 -10.04 25.11 9.98
C ASP A 218 -10.68 26.24 10.80
N TYR A 219 -9.98 27.37 10.90
CA TYR A 219 -10.61 28.61 11.34
C TYR A 219 -11.39 29.22 10.18
N ASP A 220 -12.49 29.92 10.48
CA ASP A 220 -13.10 30.81 9.47
C ASP A 220 -12.20 32.03 9.21
N THR A 221 -12.46 32.73 8.10
CA THR A 221 -11.65 33.86 7.64
C THR A 221 -11.46 34.96 8.71
N ASP A 222 -12.48 35.18 9.55
CA ASP A 222 -12.49 36.19 10.60
C ASP A 222 -12.09 35.63 11.99
N ARG A 223 -11.75 34.34 12.09
CA ARG A 223 -11.47 33.60 13.33
C ARG A 223 -12.55 33.68 14.41
N THR A 224 -13.81 33.80 14.01
CA THR A 224 -14.96 33.85 14.93
C THR A 224 -15.22 32.50 15.61
N ASN A 225 -14.76 31.41 15.00
CA ASN A 225 -14.90 30.04 15.50
C ASN A 225 -13.68 29.52 16.29
N MET A 226 -12.70 30.38 16.59
CA MET A 226 -11.42 29.98 17.20
C MET A 226 -11.60 29.22 18.52
N ASP A 227 -12.51 29.65 19.39
CA ASP A 227 -12.74 29.00 20.68
C ASP A 227 -13.28 27.57 20.51
N GLN A 228 -14.15 27.34 19.52
CA GLN A 228 -14.71 26.02 19.21
C GLN A 228 -13.65 25.08 18.64
N VAL A 229 -12.89 25.54 17.64
CA VAL A 229 -11.80 24.75 17.03
C VAL A 229 -10.74 24.41 18.06
N ASN A 230 -10.32 25.39 18.89
CA ASN A 230 -9.39 25.16 19.99
C ASN A 230 -9.90 24.11 20.98
N ALA A 231 -11.20 24.10 21.28
CA ALA A 231 -11.78 23.11 22.18
C ALA A 231 -11.71 21.70 21.60
N VAL A 232 -11.97 21.52 20.31
CA VAL A 232 -11.84 20.21 19.65
C VAL A 232 -10.39 19.75 19.59
N ILE A 233 -9.45 20.64 19.23
CA ILE A 233 -8.01 20.33 19.24
C ILE A 233 -7.57 19.89 20.64
N LYS A 234 -7.93 20.65 21.68
CA LYS A 234 -7.59 20.32 23.08
C LYS A 234 -8.18 18.96 23.49
N GLN A 235 -9.41 18.67 23.10
CA GLN A 235 -10.05 17.39 23.39
C GLN A 235 -9.33 16.23 22.68
N SER A 236 -9.05 16.34 21.37
CA SER A 236 -8.31 15.33 20.61
C SER A 236 -6.94 15.04 21.24
N VAL A 237 -6.19 16.08 21.57
CA VAL A 237 -4.88 15.98 22.22
C VAL A 237 -4.98 15.30 23.60
N MET A 238 -6.02 15.58 24.39
CA MET A 238 -6.28 14.90 25.67
C MET A 238 -6.67 13.43 25.50
N ASP A 239 -7.38 13.08 24.43
CA ASP A 239 -7.76 11.70 24.12
C ASP A 239 -6.54 10.88 23.61
N GLY A 240 -5.42 11.55 23.36
CA GLY A 240 -4.16 10.98 22.90
C GLY A 240 -4.00 11.00 21.39
N LYS A 241 -4.79 11.82 20.68
CA LYS A 241 -4.73 11.99 19.22
C LYS A 241 -4.02 13.31 18.91
N GLY A 242 -2.79 13.21 18.44
CA GLY A 242 -2.04 14.35 17.91
C GLY A 242 -2.78 14.96 16.71
N VAL A 243 -2.62 16.27 16.53
CA VAL A 243 -3.33 17.01 15.46
C VAL A 243 -2.31 17.55 14.47
N ASP A 244 -2.30 17.03 13.25
CA ASP A 244 -1.57 17.62 12.12
C ASP A 244 -2.07 19.06 11.89
N VAL A 245 -1.17 20.02 11.74
CA VAL A 245 -1.50 21.42 11.47
C VAL A 245 -0.45 22.07 10.58
N THR A 246 -0.88 23.04 9.80
CA THR A 246 -0.02 23.75 8.86
C THR A 246 0.09 25.23 9.25
N PHE A 247 1.24 25.84 9.00
CA PHE A 247 1.51 27.24 9.31
C PHE A 247 2.61 27.83 8.43
N CYS A 248 2.78 29.15 8.49
CA CYS A 248 3.82 29.90 7.80
C CYS A 248 5.06 30.00 8.68
N SER A 249 6.08 29.21 8.33
CA SER A 249 7.41 29.27 8.92
C SER A 249 8.32 30.26 8.17
N ASP A 250 8.77 31.29 8.90
CA ASP A 250 9.82 32.21 8.48
C ASP A 250 10.78 32.41 9.66
N SER A 251 11.97 31.84 9.53
CA SER A 251 12.98 31.85 10.59
C SER A 251 13.62 33.23 10.82
N GLU A 252 13.56 34.12 9.83
CA GLU A 252 14.16 35.46 9.93
C GLU A 252 13.20 36.45 10.59
N LYS A 253 11.90 36.31 10.35
CA LYS A 253 10.88 37.27 10.77
C LYS A 253 10.09 36.83 12.01
N TYR A 254 9.55 35.62 12.01
CA TYR A 254 8.55 35.20 13.00
C TYR A 254 9.13 34.28 14.09
N PHE A 255 10.14 33.47 13.76
CA PHE A 255 10.71 32.51 14.71
C PHE A 255 11.67 33.14 15.72
N ASN A 256 11.42 32.91 17.01
CA ASN A 256 12.36 33.23 18.08
C ASN A 256 13.15 31.99 18.50
N GLY A 257 14.40 31.89 18.05
CA GLY A 257 15.28 30.77 18.37
C GLY A 257 15.68 30.63 19.84
N VAL A 258 15.46 31.65 20.69
CA VAL A 258 15.75 31.56 22.14
C VAL A 258 14.70 30.73 22.85
N TYR A 259 13.44 30.87 22.47
CA TYR A 259 12.30 30.20 23.11
C TYR A 259 11.68 29.10 22.24
N GLY A 260 12.14 28.96 20.99
CA GLY A 260 11.57 28.00 20.04
C GLY A 260 10.13 28.35 19.66
N THR A 261 9.80 29.64 19.54
CA THR A 261 8.42 30.11 19.36
C THR A 261 8.19 30.77 18.01
N THR A 262 7.00 30.65 17.43
CA THR A 262 6.60 31.41 16.23
C THR A 262 5.21 32.02 16.37
N ASN A 263 5.03 33.17 15.73
CA ASN A 263 3.74 33.86 15.59
C ASN A 263 3.75 34.68 14.30
N CYS A 264 3.23 34.09 13.23
CA CYS A 264 3.06 34.71 11.94
C CYS A 264 1.75 35.50 11.87
N ASN A 265 1.80 36.69 11.26
CA ASN A 265 0.62 37.51 11.01
C ASN A 265 0.09 37.38 9.57
N LYS A 266 0.70 36.53 8.74
CA LYS A 266 0.22 36.23 7.38
C LYS A 266 -1.00 35.33 7.43
N LYS A 267 -1.84 35.40 6.40
CA LYS A 267 -3.02 34.56 6.25
C LYS A 267 -2.66 33.09 5.95
N PRO A 268 -3.61 32.14 6.12
CA PRO A 268 -3.36 30.71 5.93
C PRO A 268 -2.73 30.31 4.60
N ARG A 269 -3.09 30.96 3.49
CA ARG A 269 -2.52 30.66 2.17
C ARG A 269 -1.00 30.83 2.04
N PHE A 270 -0.34 31.46 3.02
CA PHE A 270 1.11 31.60 3.10
C PHE A 270 1.76 30.50 3.96
N ALA A 271 0.98 29.53 4.45
CA ALA A 271 1.50 28.35 5.10
C ALA A 271 2.46 27.60 4.17
N ASN A 272 3.56 27.12 4.74
CA ASN A 272 4.66 26.49 4.01
C ASN A 272 5.33 25.37 4.82
N HIS A 273 4.80 25.05 6.01
CA HIS A 273 5.32 23.99 6.86
C HIS A 273 4.18 23.31 7.64
N ALA A 274 4.34 22.03 7.94
CA ALA A 274 3.38 21.22 8.70
C ALA A 274 4.04 20.58 9.93
N VAL A 275 3.30 20.49 11.03
CA VAL A 275 3.75 19.94 12.33
C VAL A 275 2.57 19.33 13.08
N MET A 276 2.85 18.43 14.03
CA MET A 276 1.80 17.82 14.85
C MET A 276 1.66 18.55 16.19
N ILE A 277 0.49 19.09 16.53
CA ILE A 277 0.16 19.61 17.86
C ILE A 277 0.13 18.44 18.86
N ALA A 278 0.94 18.58 19.91
CA ALA A 278 1.11 17.62 21.00
C ALA A 278 0.69 18.19 22.37
N GLY A 279 0.18 19.42 22.43
CA GLY A 279 -0.12 20.05 23.71
C GLY A 279 -0.39 21.55 23.60
N TRP A 280 -0.55 22.20 24.74
CA TRP A 280 -0.78 23.64 24.83
C TRP A 280 -0.41 24.23 26.20
N ASP A 281 -0.29 25.56 26.26
CA ASP A 281 -0.25 26.34 27.50
C ASP A 281 -0.95 27.69 27.26
N ASP A 282 -2.12 27.88 27.87
CA ASP A 282 -2.96 29.08 27.82
C ASP A 282 -2.26 30.30 28.44
N ASN A 283 -1.27 30.09 29.30
CA ASN A 283 -0.50 31.15 29.94
C ASN A 283 0.87 31.37 29.28
N TYR A 284 1.17 30.68 28.18
CA TYR A 284 2.46 30.82 27.51
C TYR A 284 2.74 32.30 27.19
N PRO A 285 3.86 32.88 27.65
CA PRO A 285 4.04 34.33 27.64
C PRO A 285 4.14 34.94 26.23
N ALA A 286 3.30 35.93 25.93
CA ALA A 286 3.34 36.66 24.66
C ALA A 286 4.69 37.35 24.39
N GLU A 287 5.46 37.70 25.42
CA GLU A 287 6.80 38.28 25.29
C GLU A 287 7.88 37.32 24.75
N ASN A 288 7.62 36.02 24.72
CA ASN A 288 8.57 35.04 24.20
C ASN A 288 8.62 35.02 22.67
N PHE A 289 7.62 35.60 21.98
CA PHE A 289 7.55 35.64 20.53
C PHE A 289 8.26 36.87 19.94
N ASN A 290 8.88 36.73 18.77
CA ASN A 290 9.48 37.86 18.05
C ASN A 290 8.42 38.89 17.64
N VAL A 291 7.35 38.41 17.00
CA VAL A 291 6.15 39.19 16.73
C VAL A 291 5.16 38.90 17.84
N ARG A 292 4.95 39.88 18.71
CA ARG A 292 4.12 39.72 19.90
C ARG A 292 2.65 39.41 19.52
N PRO A 293 2.08 38.28 19.98
CA PRO A 293 0.66 37.98 19.77
C PRO A 293 -0.27 38.87 20.60
N GLU A 294 -1.57 38.80 20.28
CA GLU A 294 -2.62 39.60 20.94
C GLU A 294 -2.79 39.26 22.43
N GLY A 295 -2.53 38.00 22.80
CA GLY A 295 -2.60 37.48 24.15
C GLY A 295 -1.54 36.41 24.43
N ASN A 296 -1.52 35.93 25.67
CA ASN A 296 -0.79 34.70 26.02
C ASN A 296 -1.52 33.50 25.44
N GLY A 297 -0.81 32.36 25.31
CA GLY A 297 -1.39 31.13 24.81
C GLY A 297 -0.64 30.58 23.60
N ALA A 298 -0.25 29.32 23.66
CA ALA A 298 0.46 28.66 22.58
C ALA A 298 0.19 27.16 22.52
N TRP A 299 0.20 26.62 21.29
CA TRP A 299 0.26 25.19 20.99
C TRP A 299 1.70 24.70 21.10
N LEU A 300 1.90 23.54 21.71
CA LEU A 300 3.15 22.79 21.64
C LEU A 300 3.07 21.87 20.43
N ALA A 301 4.02 21.98 19.50
CA ALA A 301 4.03 21.19 18.27
C ALA A 301 5.33 20.41 18.08
N LYS A 302 5.21 19.14 17.68
CA LYS A 302 6.29 18.23 17.28
C LYS A 302 6.67 18.53 15.82
N ASN A 303 7.94 18.86 15.59
CA ASN A 303 8.47 19.20 14.28
C ASN A 303 9.18 18.00 13.61
N SER A 304 9.55 18.16 12.35
CA SER A 304 10.20 17.16 11.48
C SER A 304 11.60 17.60 11.01
N TRP A 305 12.27 18.50 11.71
CA TRP A 305 13.65 18.97 11.40
C TRP A 305 14.72 18.38 12.32
N GLY A 306 14.41 17.24 12.94
CA GLY A 306 15.26 16.60 13.93
C GLY A 306 15.27 17.28 15.30
N SER A 307 15.81 16.55 16.27
CA SER A 307 15.82 16.94 17.68
C SER A 307 16.68 18.17 18.01
N ALA A 308 17.64 18.53 17.16
CA ALA A 308 18.50 19.69 17.39
C ALA A 308 17.81 21.04 17.16
N TYR A 309 16.63 21.04 16.53
CA TYR A 309 15.88 22.25 16.24
C TYR A 309 14.86 22.57 17.33
N GLY A 310 14.66 23.85 17.65
CA GLY A 310 13.69 24.28 18.65
C GLY A 310 14.06 23.80 20.06
N ASN A 311 13.09 23.22 20.75
CA ASN A 311 13.22 22.65 22.09
C ASN A 311 13.13 21.12 22.01
N ASP A 312 14.24 20.48 21.66
CA ASP A 312 14.35 19.03 21.44
C ASP A 312 13.43 18.52 20.30
N GLY A 313 13.32 19.29 19.23
CA GLY A 313 12.44 18.99 18.09
C GLY A 313 11.01 19.50 18.24
N TYR A 314 10.70 20.22 19.32
CA TYR A 314 9.40 20.84 19.55
C TYR A 314 9.47 22.36 19.42
N ILE A 315 8.36 22.97 18.98
CA ILE A 315 8.19 24.42 18.90
C ILE A 315 6.87 24.85 19.55
N TRP A 316 6.79 26.12 19.91
CA TRP A 316 5.58 26.75 20.41
C TRP A 316 4.98 27.67 19.34
N ILE A 317 3.73 27.42 18.95
CA ILE A 317 3.01 28.24 17.99
C ILE A 317 1.94 29.02 18.74
N SER A 318 1.96 30.34 18.65
CA SER A 318 0.93 31.19 19.26
C SER A 318 -0.47 30.78 18.79
N TYR A 319 -1.47 30.77 19.69
CA TYR A 319 -2.88 30.60 19.28
C TYR A 319 -3.33 31.66 18.26
N TYR A 320 -2.68 32.82 18.29
CA TYR A 320 -2.98 33.97 17.44
C TYR A 320 -2.16 33.99 16.14
N ASP A 321 -1.39 32.94 15.85
CA ASP A 321 -0.69 32.81 14.57
C ASP A 321 -1.73 32.72 13.46
N LYS A 322 -1.79 33.75 12.61
CA LYS A 322 -2.83 33.94 11.58
C LYS A 322 -2.71 32.99 10.40
N SER A 323 -1.58 32.28 10.30
CA SER A 323 -1.31 31.36 9.20
C SER A 323 -1.74 29.92 9.49
N LEU A 324 -2.13 29.61 10.73
CA LEU A 324 -2.61 28.29 11.12
C LEU A 324 -3.86 27.87 10.33
N ASN A 325 -3.82 26.67 9.75
CA ASN A 325 -4.92 25.99 9.06
C ASN A 325 -4.73 24.46 8.99
N GLU A 326 -5.70 23.76 8.38
CA GLU A 326 -5.66 22.32 8.07
C GLU A 326 -5.45 21.39 9.27
N PHE A 327 -6.13 21.69 10.38
CA PHE A 327 -6.08 20.85 11.58
C PHE A 327 -6.68 19.47 11.30
N THR A 328 -5.88 18.42 11.36
CA THR A 328 -6.29 17.07 10.97
C THR A 328 -5.93 16.02 12.02
N THR A 329 -6.88 15.16 12.38
CA THR A 329 -6.62 13.96 13.20
C THR A 329 -6.90 12.70 12.41
N TYR A 330 -6.14 11.63 12.67
CA TYR A 330 -6.26 10.36 11.97
C TYR A 330 -6.60 9.24 12.95
N GLU A 331 -7.53 8.37 12.56
CA GLU A 331 -7.87 7.13 13.28
C GLU A 331 -7.57 5.94 12.37
N MET A 332 -6.75 5.02 12.87
CA MET A 332 -6.16 3.96 12.05
C MET A 332 -6.69 2.58 12.47
N GLY A 333 -7.40 1.93 11.56
CA GLY A 333 -7.89 0.57 11.68
C GLY A 333 -6.83 -0.49 11.43
N ASP A 334 -7.11 -1.72 11.84
CA ASP A 334 -6.35 -2.90 11.43
C ASP A 334 -6.66 -3.19 9.95
N LYS A 335 -5.64 -3.50 9.13
CA LYS A 335 -5.85 -3.83 7.72
C LYS A 335 -6.81 -5.02 7.50
N GLU A 336 -6.96 -5.86 8.50
CA GLU A 336 -7.82 -7.03 8.47
C GLU A 336 -9.27 -6.72 8.94
N ASN A 337 -9.62 -5.45 9.22
CA ASN A 337 -10.98 -5.06 9.64
C ASN A 337 -11.99 -5.22 8.51
N TYR A 338 -11.57 -4.94 7.27
CA TYR A 338 -12.38 -5.14 6.07
C TYR A 338 -11.51 -5.75 4.98
N GLN A 339 -12.01 -6.79 4.33
CA GLN A 339 -11.30 -7.43 3.21
C GLN A 339 -11.53 -6.69 1.89
N TYR A 340 -12.68 -6.03 1.73
CA TYR A 340 -13.10 -5.41 0.48
C TYR A 340 -13.31 -3.92 0.66
N ASN A 341 -12.68 -3.13 -0.20
CA ASN A 341 -12.96 -1.71 -0.41
C ASN A 341 -13.56 -1.54 -1.81
N PHE A 342 -14.86 -1.34 -1.87
CA PHE A 342 -15.56 -1.00 -3.11
C PHE A 342 -15.56 0.52 -3.25
N GLN A 343 -14.83 1.02 -4.24
CA GLN A 343 -14.68 2.44 -4.52
C GLN A 343 -14.64 2.71 -6.01
N HIS A 344 -15.03 3.92 -6.38
CA HIS A 344 -14.88 4.48 -7.72
C HIS A 344 -14.06 5.78 -7.71
N ASP A 345 -14.00 6.44 -6.56
CA ASP A 345 -13.23 7.66 -6.36
C ASP A 345 -11.71 7.39 -6.34
N SER A 346 -10.98 8.24 -7.05
CA SER A 346 -9.53 8.24 -7.24
C SER A 346 -8.87 9.52 -6.72
N TYR A 347 -9.61 10.62 -6.65
CA TYR A 347 -9.15 11.97 -6.40
C TYR A 347 -9.78 12.60 -5.15
N ILE A 348 -9.15 13.68 -4.70
CA ILE A 348 -9.68 14.49 -3.60
C ILE A 348 -11.03 15.10 -4.05
N PRO A 349 -12.07 15.10 -3.21
CA PRO A 349 -13.31 15.81 -3.50
C PRO A 349 -13.08 17.34 -3.38
N VAL A 350 -12.68 17.96 -4.49
CA VAL A 350 -12.32 19.38 -4.54
C VAL A 350 -13.52 20.32 -4.73
N GLN A 351 -14.75 19.81 -4.87
CA GLN A 351 -15.97 20.63 -4.91
C GLN A 351 -17.10 20.01 -4.10
N THR A 352 -18.03 20.86 -3.68
CA THR A 352 -19.32 20.41 -3.14
C THR A 352 -20.46 20.82 -4.03
N MET A 353 -21.47 19.95 -4.10
CA MET A 353 -22.68 20.16 -4.89
C MET A 353 -23.93 20.07 -4.02
N ALA A 354 -24.96 20.83 -4.40
CA ALA A 354 -26.33 20.65 -3.93
C ALA A 354 -27.17 20.04 -5.06
N ALA A 355 -27.90 18.95 -4.76
CA ALA A 355 -28.91 18.42 -5.68
C ALA A 355 -30.24 19.15 -5.44
N ALA A 356 -30.64 20.03 -6.35
CA ALA A 356 -31.85 20.84 -6.25
C ALA A 356 -32.71 20.74 -7.53
N GLU A 357 -34.01 21.08 -7.42
CA GLU A 357 -34.85 21.28 -8.60
C GLU A 357 -34.83 22.74 -9.04
N ASP A 358 -34.91 23.69 -8.10
CA ASP A 358 -34.85 25.14 -8.31
C ASP A 358 -33.98 25.85 -7.25
N ASP A 359 -33.57 27.11 -7.48
CA ASP A 359 -32.80 27.93 -6.52
C ASP A 359 -33.42 28.02 -5.11
N ALA A 360 -34.74 27.88 -5.00
CA ALA A 360 -35.45 27.90 -3.73
C ALA A 360 -35.11 26.69 -2.84
N ASP A 361 -34.58 25.62 -3.42
CA ASP A 361 -34.17 24.39 -2.74
C ASP A 361 -32.71 24.47 -2.24
N LEU A 362 -31.96 25.52 -2.59
CA LEU A 362 -30.61 25.79 -2.05
C LEU A 362 -30.61 26.38 -0.63
N ALA A 363 -31.69 26.17 0.13
CA ALA A 363 -31.77 26.56 1.53
C ALA A 363 -30.94 25.62 2.43
N GLU A 364 -30.31 26.19 3.46
CA GLU A 364 -29.65 25.42 4.52
C GLU A 364 -30.59 24.34 5.09
N GLY A 365 -30.06 23.13 5.28
CA GLY A 365 -30.82 21.97 5.75
C GLY A 365 -31.56 21.19 4.66
N THR A 366 -31.56 21.64 3.39
CA THR A 366 -32.12 20.82 2.30
C THR A 366 -31.23 19.59 2.08
N PRO A 367 -31.81 18.36 2.09
CA PRO A 367 -31.04 17.15 1.85
C PRO A 367 -30.71 16.95 0.37
N SER A 368 -29.56 16.35 0.11
CA SER A 368 -29.22 15.72 -1.17
C SER A 368 -29.12 14.20 -0.98
N TYR A 369 -29.43 13.44 -2.02
CA TYR A 369 -29.18 12.00 -2.05
C TYR A 369 -27.99 11.73 -2.98
N ILE A 370 -27.07 10.89 -2.52
CA ILE A 370 -25.92 10.41 -3.29
C ILE A 370 -25.95 8.89 -3.33
N ALA A 371 -25.42 8.31 -4.40
CA ALA A 371 -25.29 6.87 -4.49
C ALA A 371 -24.15 6.42 -5.38
N ASN A 372 -23.48 5.33 -4.99
CA ASN A 372 -22.54 4.61 -5.85
C ASN A 372 -23.05 3.19 -6.09
N VAL A 373 -22.93 2.72 -7.33
CA VAL A 373 -23.34 1.39 -7.78
C VAL A 373 -22.10 0.56 -8.05
N PHE A 374 -22.00 -0.59 -7.40
CA PHE A 374 -20.86 -1.49 -7.50
C PHE A 374 -21.29 -2.83 -8.10
N LYS A 375 -20.39 -3.44 -8.87
CA LYS A 375 -20.53 -4.84 -9.27
C LYS A 375 -19.67 -5.71 -8.37
N ASN A 376 -20.24 -6.80 -7.88
CA ASN A 376 -19.55 -7.76 -7.06
C ASN A 376 -19.62 -9.15 -7.69
N ASP A 377 -18.48 -9.83 -7.82
CA ASP A 377 -18.39 -11.13 -8.50
C ASP A 377 -18.46 -12.33 -7.54
N TRP A 378 -18.40 -12.11 -6.22
CA TRP A 378 -18.42 -13.16 -5.20
C TRP A 378 -19.44 -12.85 -4.10
N GLN A 379 -19.81 -13.83 -3.27
CA GLN A 379 -20.71 -13.56 -2.15
C GLN A 379 -19.97 -12.82 -1.03
N CYS A 380 -20.53 -11.70 -0.54
CA CYS A 380 -19.97 -10.91 0.56
C CYS A 380 -21.07 -10.29 1.42
N GLN A 381 -20.67 -9.55 2.45
CA GLN A 381 -21.56 -8.67 3.22
C GLN A 381 -20.92 -7.28 3.36
N ILE A 382 -21.71 -6.24 3.15
CA ILE A 382 -21.33 -4.85 3.38
C ILE A 382 -21.60 -4.51 4.84
N GLU A 383 -20.62 -3.93 5.51
CA GLU A 383 -20.66 -3.70 6.95
C GLU A 383 -20.42 -2.24 7.32
N ALA A 384 -19.80 -1.47 6.44
CA ALA A 384 -19.62 -0.04 6.62
C ALA A 384 -19.63 0.68 5.27
N VAL A 385 -19.83 1.99 5.35
CA VAL A 385 -19.80 2.91 4.21
C VAL A 385 -18.92 4.09 4.61
N SER A 386 -18.13 4.63 3.70
CA SER A 386 -17.37 5.85 3.98
C SER A 386 -17.64 6.96 2.98
N THR A 387 -17.62 8.20 3.46
CA THR A 387 -17.76 9.40 2.64
C THR A 387 -17.19 10.61 3.39
N TYR A 388 -17.17 11.77 2.72
CA TYR A 388 -16.74 13.03 3.31
C TYR A 388 -17.94 13.83 3.80
N PHE A 389 -17.86 14.32 5.03
CA PHE A 389 -18.74 15.37 5.54
C PHE A 389 -18.04 16.72 5.40
N MET A 390 -18.45 17.48 4.39
CA MET A 390 -17.86 18.78 4.04
C MET A 390 -18.44 19.93 4.86
N ASN A 391 -19.47 19.69 5.66
CA ASN A 391 -20.07 20.66 6.56
C ASN A 391 -20.34 20.02 7.93
N PRO A 392 -20.25 20.78 9.04
CA PRO A 392 -20.61 20.31 10.37
C PRO A 392 -22.14 20.20 10.47
N SER A 393 -22.61 19.69 11.62
CA SER A 393 -24.04 19.44 11.85
C SER A 393 -24.70 18.64 10.72
N THR A 394 -23.99 17.63 10.21
CA THR A 394 -24.43 16.80 9.10
C THR A 394 -25.23 15.62 9.61
N ASP A 395 -26.50 15.56 9.23
CA ASP A 395 -27.37 14.39 9.40
C ASP A 395 -27.25 13.48 8.17
N TYR A 396 -27.21 12.17 8.40
CA TYR A 396 -27.16 11.19 7.32
C TYR A 396 -28.06 9.98 7.55
N GLU A 397 -28.53 9.40 6.44
CA GLU A 397 -29.24 8.12 6.40
C GLU A 397 -28.64 7.23 5.31
N VAL A 398 -28.08 6.07 5.68
CA VAL A 398 -27.44 5.12 4.76
C VAL A 398 -28.36 3.93 4.52
N THR A 399 -28.55 3.57 3.26
CA THR A 399 -29.28 2.37 2.81
C THR A 399 -28.48 1.66 1.73
N VAL A 400 -28.24 0.36 1.89
CA VAL A 400 -27.63 -0.48 0.86
C VAL A 400 -28.73 -1.22 0.10
N TYR A 401 -28.73 -1.16 -1.23
CA TYR A 401 -29.66 -1.93 -2.06
C TYR A 401 -28.93 -3.10 -2.71
N SER A 402 -29.30 -4.33 -2.32
CA SER A 402 -28.76 -5.57 -2.91
C SER A 402 -29.58 -6.03 -4.11
N GLY A 403 -28.96 -6.79 -5.02
CA GLY A 403 -29.62 -7.35 -6.20
C GLY A 403 -30.35 -6.32 -7.07
N LEU A 404 -29.66 -5.25 -7.48
CA LEU A 404 -30.23 -4.20 -8.33
C LEU A 404 -30.87 -4.80 -9.60
N GLN A 405 -32.03 -4.29 -9.98
CA GLN A 405 -32.73 -4.71 -11.19
C GLN A 405 -32.32 -3.89 -12.41
N ASP A 406 -31.84 -2.67 -12.18
CA ASP A 406 -31.32 -1.75 -13.18
C ASP A 406 -30.13 -0.98 -12.57
N PRO A 407 -28.90 -1.16 -13.07
CA PRO A 407 -27.73 -0.41 -12.60
C PRO A 407 -27.84 1.11 -12.81
N ALA A 408 -28.73 1.58 -13.69
CA ALA A 408 -29.00 3.01 -13.88
C ALA A 408 -29.99 3.59 -12.84
N ASP A 409 -30.56 2.76 -11.97
CA ASP A 409 -31.41 3.16 -10.85
C ASP A 409 -30.85 2.55 -9.55
N PRO A 410 -30.09 3.35 -8.77
CA PRO A 410 -29.51 2.92 -7.49
C PRO A 410 -30.54 2.41 -6.48
N SER A 411 -31.83 2.74 -6.63
CA SER A 411 -32.89 2.33 -5.72
C SER A 411 -33.69 1.11 -6.20
N SER A 412 -33.30 0.50 -7.31
CA SER A 412 -34.06 -0.58 -7.97
C SER A 412 -33.99 -1.95 -7.28
N GLY A 413 -33.08 -2.12 -6.30
CA GLY A 413 -32.84 -3.38 -5.60
C GLY A 413 -33.67 -3.58 -4.32
N THR A 414 -33.20 -4.48 -3.46
CA THR A 414 -33.79 -4.74 -2.13
C THR A 414 -33.09 -3.88 -1.07
N PRO A 415 -33.79 -2.93 -0.41
CA PRO A 415 -33.18 -2.07 0.59
C PRO A 415 -32.85 -2.82 1.88
N SER A 416 -31.72 -2.48 2.48
CA SER A 416 -31.36 -2.83 3.86
C SER A 416 -32.21 -2.06 4.89
N SER A 417 -31.97 -2.34 6.18
CA SER A 417 -32.30 -1.37 7.23
C SER A 417 -31.57 -0.04 7.00
N VAL A 418 -32.18 1.05 7.44
CA VAL A 418 -31.59 2.38 7.34
C VAL A 418 -30.72 2.63 8.57
N THR A 419 -29.42 2.83 8.35
CA THR A 419 -28.49 3.29 9.39
C THR A 419 -28.55 4.81 9.43
N LYS A 420 -28.69 5.40 10.61
CA LYS A 420 -28.82 6.86 10.77
C LYS A 420 -27.78 7.39 11.74
N GLY A 421 -27.27 8.58 11.46
CA GLY A 421 -26.38 9.24 12.37
C GLY A 421 -26.30 10.74 12.14
N HIS A 422 -25.43 11.35 12.94
CA HIS A 422 -25.17 12.77 12.96
C HIS A 422 -23.67 12.97 13.18
N SER A 423 -23.08 13.94 12.47
CA SER A 423 -21.71 14.38 12.70
C SER A 423 -21.69 15.89 12.90
N ASP A 424 -21.24 16.32 14.07
CA ASP A 424 -20.85 17.71 14.31
C ASP A 424 -19.49 18.04 13.66
N LEU A 425 -18.73 17.03 13.25
CA LEU A 425 -17.37 17.15 12.71
C LEU A 425 -17.35 17.03 11.18
N THR A 426 -16.37 17.69 10.57
CA THR A 426 -16.05 17.61 9.13
C THR A 426 -14.85 16.70 8.87
N GLY A 427 -14.81 16.12 7.67
CA GLY A 427 -13.72 15.24 7.24
C GLY A 427 -14.21 13.93 6.62
N TYR A 428 -13.34 12.91 6.60
CA TYR A 428 -13.62 11.58 6.07
C TYR A 428 -14.04 10.64 7.21
N PHE A 429 -15.18 9.96 7.05
CA PHE A 429 -15.71 9.09 8.09
C PHE A 429 -16.11 7.73 7.56
N THR A 430 -15.78 6.68 8.31
CA THR A 430 -16.32 5.34 8.14
C THR A 430 -17.54 5.19 9.05
N ILE A 431 -18.68 4.87 8.45
CA ILE A 431 -19.98 4.71 9.08
C ILE A 431 -20.29 3.21 9.16
N PRO A 432 -20.17 2.57 10.34
CA PRO A 432 -20.62 1.19 10.51
C PRO A 432 -22.12 1.09 10.29
N LEU A 433 -22.57 0.09 9.55
CA LEU A 433 -23.98 -0.19 9.36
C LEU A 433 -24.56 -0.85 10.62
N ASP A 434 -25.81 -0.52 10.95
CA ASP A 434 -26.52 -1.12 12.10
C ASP A 434 -26.64 -2.65 11.96
N GLU A 435 -26.74 -3.14 10.72
CA GLU A 435 -26.77 -4.56 10.37
C GLU A 435 -25.96 -4.79 9.08
N ALA A 436 -25.15 -5.86 9.04
CA ALA A 436 -24.43 -6.26 7.85
C ALA A 436 -25.40 -6.65 6.72
N VAL A 437 -25.10 -6.23 5.49
CA VAL A 437 -25.98 -6.40 4.32
C VAL A 437 -25.38 -7.43 3.37
N PRO A 438 -25.94 -8.64 3.26
CA PRO A 438 -25.42 -9.65 2.34
C PRO A 438 -25.66 -9.24 0.88
N VAL A 439 -24.63 -9.42 0.06
CA VAL A 439 -24.65 -9.18 -1.39
C VAL A 439 -24.26 -10.48 -2.09
N GLY A 440 -25.06 -10.87 -3.08
CA GLY A 440 -24.82 -12.04 -3.93
C GLY A 440 -23.57 -11.90 -4.80
N GLY A 441 -23.09 -13.03 -5.32
CA GLY A 441 -22.05 -13.02 -6.35
C GLY A 441 -22.63 -12.79 -7.75
N ASP A 442 -21.89 -12.07 -8.58
CA ASP A 442 -22.26 -11.61 -9.93
C ASP A 442 -23.53 -10.74 -9.94
N GLU A 443 -23.72 -9.93 -8.89
CA GLU A 443 -24.82 -8.96 -8.79
C GLU A 443 -24.31 -7.53 -8.62
N PHE A 444 -25.15 -6.58 -9.02
CA PHE A 444 -24.96 -5.18 -8.69
C PHE A 444 -25.63 -4.87 -7.36
N PHE A 445 -24.97 -4.04 -6.55
CA PHE A 445 -25.54 -3.43 -5.37
C PHE A 445 -25.24 -1.93 -5.38
N SER A 446 -26.02 -1.15 -4.64
CA SER A 446 -25.73 0.27 -4.45
C SER A 446 -25.63 0.63 -2.97
N VAL A 447 -24.89 1.69 -2.70
CA VAL A 447 -24.97 2.41 -1.44
C VAL A 447 -25.67 3.73 -1.73
N VAL A 448 -26.76 4.02 -1.02
CA VAL A 448 -27.50 5.28 -1.08
C VAL A 448 -27.36 6.00 0.24
N VAL A 449 -26.89 7.25 0.21
CA VAL A 449 -26.79 8.11 1.38
C VAL A 449 -27.63 9.36 1.16
N LYS A 450 -28.59 9.59 2.06
CA LYS A 450 -29.25 10.88 2.20
C LYS A 450 -28.41 11.72 3.16
N ILE A 451 -28.02 12.92 2.75
CA ILE A 451 -27.16 13.80 3.52
C ILE A 451 -27.75 15.22 3.57
N SER A 452 -27.71 15.87 4.74
CA SER A 452 -28.13 17.26 4.94
C SER A 452 -27.32 17.92 6.03
N SER A 453 -27.02 19.21 5.89
CA SER A 453 -26.38 20.01 6.94
C SER A 453 -27.22 21.22 7.29
N ALA A 454 -27.31 21.54 8.58
CA ALA A 454 -28.00 22.74 9.05
C ALA A 454 -27.29 24.05 8.64
N GLU A 455 -26.04 23.98 8.16
CA GLU A 455 -25.20 25.14 7.83
C GLU A 455 -25.05 25.37 6.31
N SER A 456 -25.37 24.37 5.48
CA SER A 456 -25.22 24.48 4.02
C SER A 456 -26.08 23.47 3.26
N ALA A 457 -26.51 23.85 2.05
CA ALA A 457 -27.14 22.94 1.08
C ALA A 457 -26.11 22.17 0.24
N PHE A 458 -24.86 22.61 0.19
CA PHE A 458 -23.79 22.02 -0.63
C PHE A 458 -23.09 20.90 0.15
N VAL A 459 -23.70 19.72 0.14
CA VAL A 459 -23.31 18.59 1.00
C VAL A 459 -22.73 17.39 0.26
N VAL A 460 -22.78 17.37 -1.08
CA VAL A 460 -22.28 16.25 -1.89
C VAL A 460 -20.79 16.42 -2.16
N PRO A 461 -19.89 15.54 -1.64
CA PRO A 461 -18.47 15.60 -1.93
C PRO A 461 -18.18 15.00 -3.31
N LEU A 462 -17.59 15.80 -4.20
CA LEU A 462 -17.44 15.41 -5.60
C LEU A 462 -16.02 15.66 -6.12
N GLU A 463 -15.51 14.66 -6.84
CA GLU A 463 -14.33 14.84 -7.68
C GLU A 463 -14.68 15.69 -8.87
N THR A 464 -13.92 16.75 -9.12
CA THR A 464 -14.18 17.62 -10.25
C THR A 464 -12.90 18.19 -10.81
N VAL A 465 -12.94 18.57 -12.08
CA VAL A 465 -11.93 19.44 -12.68
C VAL A 465 -12.61 20.66 -13.29
N LEU A 466 -12.08 21.84 -12.97
CA LEU A 466 -12.43 23.07 -13.66
C LEU A 466 -11.58 23.17 -14.92
N ILE A 467 -12.21 23.39 -16.08
CA ILE A 467 -11.50 23.49 -17.36
C ILE A 467 -11.83 24.78 -18.09
N ALA A 468 -10.88 25.24 -18.89
CA ALA A 468 -11.10 26.25 -19.92
C ALA A 468 -10.85 25.63 -21.30
N LYS A 469 -11.86 25.64 -22.15
CA LYS A 469 -11.78 25.14 -23.52
C LYS A 469 -11.76 26.30 -24.51
N ASP A 470 -10.65 26.47 -25.21
CA ASP A 470 -10.48 27.54 -26.19
C ASP A 470 -11.52 27.42 -27.33
N ARG A 471 -12.21 28.52 -27.62
CA ARG A 471 -13.32 28.55 -28.60
C ARG A 471 -12.85 28.38 -30.05
N GLU A 472 -11.61 28.72 -30.38
CA GLU A 472 -11.05 28.65 -31.72
C GLU A 472 -10.31 27.33 -32.00
N THR A 473 -9.45 26.90 -31.07
CA THR A 473 -8.59 25.71 -31.22
C THR A 473 -9.24 24.45 -30.68
N GLY A 474 -10.12 24.57 -29.69
CA GLY A 474 -10.70 23.46 -28.94
C GLY A 474 -9.74 22.80 -27.95
N GLU A 475 -8.55 23.38 -27.73
CA GLU A 475 -7.60 22.93 -26.70
C GLU A 475 -8.21 23.12 -25.30
N ILE A 476 -7.94 22.18 -24.40
CA ILE A 476 -8.44 22.17 -23.02
C ILE A 476 -7.26 22.48 -22.09
N GLU A 477 -7.46 23.47 -21.24
CA GLU A 477 -6.56 23.78 -20.13
C GLU A 477 -7.24 23.44 -18.80
N ASN A 478 -6.58 22.65 -17.96
CA ASN A 478 -7.06 22.32 -16.63
C ASN A 478 -6.75 23.49 -15.68
N ILE A 479 -7.71 23.85 -14.84
CA ILE A 479 -7.56 24.88 -13.81
C ILE A 479 -7.48 24.15 -12.46
N GLY A 480 -6.24 23.82 -12.06
CA GLY A 480 -5.91 23.05 -10.86
C GLY A 480 -4.84 21.99 -11.14
N SER A 481 -4.40 21.25 -10.10
CA SER A 481 -3.33 20.24 -10.16
C SER A 481 -3.70 18.91 -9.49
N TYR A 482 -4.83 18.82 -8.79
CA TYR A 482 -5.27 17.53 -8.22
C TYR A 482 -5.87 16.59 -9.25
N THR A 483 -6.49 17.13 -10.29
CA THR A 483 -7.30 16.40 -11.26
C THR A 483 -7.08 16.98 -12.65
N THR A 484 -7.10 16.12 -13.67
CA THR A 484 -7.09 16.54 -15.07
C THR A 484 -8.37 16.14 -15.77
N TYR A 485 -8.73 16.84 -16.85
CA TYR A 485 -9.85 16.48 -17.72
C TYR A 485 -9.80 15.01 -18.13
N ASP A 486 -8.63 14.58 -18.63
CA ASP A 486 -8.42 13.21 -19.08
C ASP A 486 -8.52 12.22 -17.92
N GLY A 487 -7.98 12.57 -16.74
CA GLY A 487 -8.11 11.75 -15.52
C GLY A 487 -9.56 11.55 -15.08
N ILE A 488 -10.31 12.63 -14.91
CA ILE A 488 -11.74 12.55 -14.53
C ILE A 488 -12.53 11.74 -15.55
N CYS A 489 -12.34 11.98 -16.85
CA CYS A 489 -13.01 11.20 -17.89
C CYS A 489 -12.58 9.72 -17.94
N LEU A 490 -11.34 9.40 -17.56
CA LEU A 490 -10.82 8.04 -17.56
C LEU A 490 -11.36 7.23 -16.38
N TYR A 491 -11.46 7.85 -15.20
CA TYR A 491 -11.82 7.18 -13.95
C TYR A 491 -13.30 7.30 -13.57
N THR A 492 -14.11 7.99 -14.38
CA THR A 492 -15.56 8.09 -14.16
C THR A 492 -16.33 7.31 -15.21
N GLY A 493 -16.91 6.18 -14.82
CA GLY A 493 -17.72 5.33 -15.68
C GLY A 493 -19.20 5.73 -15.72
N GLU A 494 -19.89 5.33 -16.79
CA GLU A 494 -21.34 5.48 -16.88
C GLU A 494 -22.03 4.60 -15.81
N ASN A 495 -22.98 5.18 -15.07
CA ASN A 495 -23.75 4.50 -14.02
C ASN A 495 -22.92 4.03 -12.80
N GLU A 496 -21.81 4.69 -12.49
CA GLU A 496 -21.03 4.42 -11.28
C GLU A 496 -21.53 5.25 -10.09
N SER A 497 -21.65 6.57 -10.27
CA SER A 497 -22.03 7.53 -9.24
C SER A 497 -23.28 8.32 -9.64
N PHE A 498 -24.16 8.57 -8.68
CA PHE A 498 -25.45 9.22 -8.88
C PHE A 498 -25.78 10.22 -7.78
N PHE A 499 -26.58 11.21 -8.13
CA PHE A 499 -27.19 12.14 -7.20
C PHE A 499 -28.67 12.33 -7.50
N SER A 500 -29.42 12.75 -6.48
CA SER A 500 -30.86 13.01 -6.59
C SER A 500 -31.32 14.05 -5.56
N PRO A 501 -32.26 14.95 -5.90
CA PRO A 501 -32.88 15.85 -4.93
C PRO A 501 -33.90 15.14 -4.03
N ASP A 502 -34.48 14.02 -4.48
CA ASP A 502 -35.64 13.39 -3.83
C ASP A 502 -35.47 11.89 -3.50
N GLY A 503 -34.41 11.27 -4.02
CA GLY A 503 -34.10 9.86 -3.87
C GLY A 503 -34.91 8.92 -4.76
N ASN A 504 -35.72 9.45 -5.69
CA ASN A 504 -36.52 8.66 -6.63
C ASN A 504 -36.09 8.88 -8.09
N GLU A 505 -35.73 10.11 -8.46
CA GLU A 505 -35.21 10.44 -9.79
C GLU A 505 -33.70 10.67 -9.72
N TRP A 506 -32.93 9.78 -10.35
CA TRP A 506 -31.48 9.75 -10.26
C TRP A 506 -30.80 10.31 -11.52
N SER A 507 -29.78 11.13 -11.29
CA SER A 507 -28.88 11.65 -12.33
C SER A 507 -27.49 11.05 -12.13
N SER A 508 -26.91 10.50 -13.21
CA SER A 508 -25.53 10.00 -13.21
C SER A 508 -24.52 11.16 -13.27
N SER A 509 -23.41 11.06 -12.52
CA SER A 509 -22.42 12.14 -12.43
C SER A 509 -21.62 12.32 -13.72
N ASP A 510 -21.32 11.24 -14.47
CA ASP A 510 -20.58 11.25 -15.75
C ASP A 510 -21.22 12.15 -16.82
N ALA A 511 -22.49 12.48 -16.62
CA ALA A 511 -23.29 13.18 -17.60
C ALA A 511 -23.53 14.65 -17.25
N GLY A 512 -22.90 15.15 -16.17
CA GLY A 512 -22.99 16.52 -15.69
C GLY A 512 -21.73 17.31 -16.02
N ASN A 513 -21.79 18.13 -17.07
CA ASN A 513 -20.89 19.27 -17.21
C ASN A 513 -21.67 20.52 -16.79
N TYR A 514 -21.07 21.36 -15.97
CA TYR A 514 -21.61 22.67 -15.66
C TYR A 514 -20.85 23.73 -16.45
N ASP A 515 -21.51 24.33 -17.44
CA ASP A 515 -20.93 25.39 -18.25
C ASP A 515 -21.24 26.75 -17.61
N TYR A 516 -20.21 27.49 -17.23
CA TYR A 516 -20.38 28.83 -16.67
C TYR A 516 -20.82 29.82 -17.75
N SER A 517 -21.87 30.59 -17.44
CA SER A 517 -22.26 31.77 -18.21
C SER A 517 -21.20 32.87 -18.10
N GLU A 518 -21.24 33.86 -19.01
CA GLU A 518 -20.28 34.96 -18.97
C GLU A 518 -20.37 35.80 -17.67
N GLU A 519 -21.57 35.89 -17.06
CA GLU A 519 -21.76 36.57 -15.77
C GLU A 519 -21.09 35.78 -14.63
N GLU A 520 -21.28 34.46 -14.60
CA GLU A 520 -20.64 33.61 -13.58
C GLU A 520 -19.13 33.51 -13.78
N LYS A 521 -18.62 33.59 -15.01
CA LYS A 521 -17.17 33.72 -15.27
C LYS A 521 -16.60 35.00 -14.68
N GLU A 522 -17.32 36.12 -14.79
CA GLU A 522 -16.91 37.39 -14.16
C GLU A 522 -16.92 37.26 -12.63
N GLU A 523 -17.91 36.59 -12.05
CA GLU A 523 -17.96 36.29 -10.61
C GLU A 523 -16.81 35.38 -10.17
N LEU A 524 -16.52 34.32 -10.93
CA LEU A 524 -15.42 33.40 -10.65
C LEU A 524 -14.05 34.10 -10.73
N LEU A 525 -13.84 34.97 -11.72
CA LEU A 525 -12.62 35.80 -11.79
C LEU A 525 -12.54 36.78 -10.62
N GLN A 526 -13.67 37.30 -10.14
CA GLN A 526 -13.69 38.17 -8.97
C GLN A 526 -13.33 37.40 -7.70
N ILE A 527 -13.82 36.17 -7.52
CA ILE A 527 -13.44 35.27 -6.41
C ILE A 527 -11.94 34.99 -6.47
N PHE A 528 -11.42 34.55 -7.63
CA PHE A 528 -9.99 34.30 -7.81
C PHE A 528 -9.14 35.53 -7.52
N SER A 529 -9.58 36.71 -7.96
CA SER A 529 -8.92 37.97 -7.64
C SER A 529 -8.89 38.22 -6.13
N GLU A 530 -10.03 38.12 -5.46
CA GLU A 530 -10.10 38.33 -4.01
C GLU A 530 -9.15 37.40 -3.26
N GLU A 531 -9.10 36.12 -3.61
CA GLU A 531 -8.26 35.11 -2.95
C GLU A 531 -6.77 35.20 -3.31
N LEU A 532 -6.43 35.42 -4.58
CA LEU A 532 -5.03 35.56 -5.02
C LEU A 532 -4.34 36.78 -4.39
N TYR A 533 -5.08 37.88 -4.21
CA TYR A 533 -4.56 39.09 -3.59
C TYR A 533 -4.74 39.13 -2.07
N ASP A 534 -5.50 38.20 -1.49
CA ASP A 534 -5.85 38.24 -0.07
C ASP A 534 -4.61 38.24 0.84
N GLY A 535 -4.54 39.15 1.80
CA GLY A 535 -3.42 39.23 2.75
C GLY A 535 -2.04 39.55 2.16
N LEU A 536 -1.94 39.99 0.89
CA LEU A 536 -0.68 40.58 0.38
C LEU A 536 -0.46 41.97 0.96
N GLU A 537 0.77 42.18 1.43
CA GLU A 537 1.26 43.47 1.93
C GLU A 537 2.14 44.17 0.87
N GLU A 538 2.43 45.46 1.06
CA GLU A 538 3.28 46.23 0.12
C GLU A 538 4.70 45.65 -0.03
N GLU A 539 5.17 44.87 0.96
CA GLU A 539 6.48 44.23 0.97
C GLU A 539 6.53 42.88 0.27
N ASP A 540 5.39 42.24 -0.02
CA ASP A 540 5.28 40.93 -0.68
C ASP A 540 5.38 41.07 -2.21
N VAL A 541 6.48 41.64 -2.68
CA VAL A 541 6.65 42.02 -4.09
C VAL A 541 6.58 40.79 -5.00
N GLU A 542 7.21 39.68 -4.62
CA GLU A 542 7.28 38.46 -5.45
C GLU A 542 5.92 37.76 -5.54
N GLU A 543 5.20 37.63 -4.42
CA GLU A 543 3.87 37.04 -4.35
C GLU A 543 2.84 37.92 -5.07
N LYS A 544 2.98 39.24 -5.00
CA LYS A 544 2.14 40.16 -5.76
C LYS A 544 2.38 40.06 -7.27
N GLU A 545 3.64 40.02 -7.69
CA GLU A 545 3.96 39.81 -9.11
C GLU A 545 3.45 38.44 -9.59
N ARG A 546 3.41 37.43 -8.71
CA ARG A 546 2.83 36.12 -9.01
C ARG A 546 1.31 36.18 -9.15
N ALA A 547 0.62 36.82 -8.20
CA ALA A 547 -0.83 37.04 -8.27
C ALA A 547 -1.21 37.83 -9.53
N ASP A 548 -0.45 38.87 -9.87
CA ASP A 548 -0.64 39.64 -11.11
C ASP A 548 -0.51 38.76 -12.36
N ARG A 549 0.46 37.84 -12.40
CA ARG A 549 0.62 36.90 -13.52
C ARG A 549 -0.52 35.89 -13.60
N GLN A 550 -0.91 35.30 -12.48
CA GLN A 550 -2.00 34.31 -12.41
C GLN A 550 -3.35 34.96 -12.79
N MET A 551 -3.63 36.15 -12.28
CA MET A 551 -4.86 36.87 -12.60
C MET A 551 -4.90 37.29 -14.08
N ALA A 552 -3.77 37.77 -14.63
CA ALA A 552 -3.68 38.08 -16.06
C ALA A 552 -3.92 36.83 -16.92
N HIS A 553 -3.34 35.70 -16.53
CA HIS A 553 -3.53 34.40 -17.18
C HIS A 553 -4.99 33.97 -17.17
N TYR A 554 -5.64 33.89 -16.00
CA TYR A 554 -7.06 33.50 -15.92
C TYR A 554 -7.98 34.46 -16.67
N THR A 555 -7.70 35.76 -16.64
CA THR A 555 -8.49 36.76 -17.39
C THR A 555 -8.40 36.50 -18.90
N GLU A 556 -7.18 36.31 -19.43
CA GLU A 556 -6.97 36.03 -20.85
C GLU A 556 -7.58 34.67 -21.25
N LEU A 557 -7.39 33.65 -20.41
CA LEU A 557 -7.91 32.31 -20.61
C LEU A 557 -9.45 32.31 -20.69
N PHE A 558 -10.13 32.99 -19.75
CA PHE A 558 -11.60 33.03 -19.68
C PHE A 558 -12.22 33.87 -20.80
N GLU A 559 -11.54 34.92 -21.29
CA GLU A 559 -12.03 35.74 -22.41
C GLU A 559 -12.16 34.92 -23.71
N HIS A 560 -11.26 33.97 -23.91
CA HIS A 560 -11.18 33.17 -25.14
C HIS A 560 -11.78 31.76 -25.03
N SER A 561 -12.19 31.35 -23.83
CA SER A 561 -12.61 29.98 -23.56
C SER A 561 -14.03 29.86 -23.05
N ASP A 562 -14.63 28.70 -23.30
CA ASP A 562 -15.77 28.22 -22.51
C ASP A 562 -15.22 27.56 -21.24
N VAL A 563 -15.72 27.98 -20.08
CA VAL A 563 -15.25 27.52 -18.77
C VAL A 563 -16.31 26.59 -18.21
N SER A 564 -15.90 25.39 -17.79
CA SER A 564 -16.82 24.37 -17.32
C SER A 564 -16.25 23.61 -16.13
N ILE A 565 -17.11 23.16 -15.22
CA ILE A 565 -16.79 22.09 -14.27
C ILE A 565 -17.19 20.76 -14.89
N ILE A 566 -16.25 19.82 -14.89
CA ILE A 566 -16.48 18.43 -15.26
C ILE A 566 -16.58 17.61 -13.99
N MET A 567 -17.70 16.90 -13.84
CA MET A 567 -17.98 16.06 -12.69
C MET A 567 -17.35 14.68 -12.86
N GLY A 568 -16.76 14.18 -11.78
CA GLY A 568 -16.26 12.82 -11.65
C GLY A 568 -17.12 11.95 -10.75
N ASN A 569 -16.49 10.98 -10.09
CA ASN A 569 -17.17 10.13 -9.13
C ASN A 569 -17.44 10.85 -7.81
N ILE A 570 -18.51 10.42 -7.12
CA ILE A 570 -18.82 10.90 -5.77
C ILE A 570 -17.97 10.07 -4.80
N SER A 571 -17.30 10.74 -3.85
CA SER A 571 -16.48 10.07 -2.83
C SER A 571 -17.35 9.32 -1.83
N LEU A 572 -17.74 8.10 -2.20
CA LEU A 572 -18.60 7.20 -1.44
C LEU A 572 -18.13 5.76 -1.65
N LYS A 573 -17.67 5.11 -0.57
CA LYS A 573 -17.13 3.75 -0.61
C LYS A 573 -18.03 2.80 0.18
N ALA A 574 -17.94 1.50 -0.14
CA ALA A 574 -18.52 0.44 0.67
C ALA A 574 -17.43 -0.50 1.16
N PHE A 575 -17.44 -0.81 2.46
CA PHE A 575 -16.53 -1.75 3.06
C PHE A 575 -17.25 -3.05 3.40
N GLY A 576 -16.62 -4.16 3.06
CA GLY A 576 -17.23 -5.46 3.21
C GLY A 576 -16.24 -6.55 3.56
N ASN A 577 -16.82 -7.67 3.94
CA ASN A 577 -16.15 -8.89 4.32
C ASN A 577 -16.86 -10.10 3.72
N PRO A 578 -16.26 -11.29 3.71
CA PRO A 578 -16.98 -12.53 3.48
C PRO A 578 -18.19 -12.66 4.43
N VAL A 579 -19.25 -13.31 3.98
CA VAL A 579 -20.42 -13.55 4.84
C VAL A 579 -20.00 -14.30 6.10
N ASP A 580 -20.59 -13.93 7.24
CA ASP A 580 -20.31 -14.51 8.56
C ASP A 580 -18.84 -14.39 9.02
N THR A 581 -18.12 -13.37 8.54
CA THR A 581 -16.78 -13.05 9.06
C THR A 581 -16.85 -12.78 10.57
N VAL A 582 -15.85 -13.29 11.30
CA VAL A 582 -15.74 -13.03 12.74
C VAL A 582 -14.94 -11.77 12.99
N HIS A 583 -15.53 -10.85 13.73
CA HIS A 583 -14.96 -9.59 14.16
C HIS A 583 -14.36 -9.69 15.55
N PHE A 584 -13.29 -8.93 15.77
CA PHE A 584 -12.59 -8.84 17.03
C PHE A 584 -12.82 -7.46 17.64
N SER A 585 -13.09 -7.38 18.94
CA SER A 585 -13.29 -6.09 19.61
C SER A 585 -12.03 -5.23 19.73
N HIS A 586 -10.85 -5.80 19.46
CA HIS A 586 -9.58 -5.07 19.49
C HIS A 586 -8.79 -5.34 18.21
N PRO A 587 -8.07 -4.33 17.69
CA PRO A 587 -7.07 -4.52 16.63
C PRO A 587 -5.90 -5.37 17.13
N SER A 588 -5.11 -5.94 16.23
CA SER A 588 -3.90 -6.68 16.61
C SER A 588 -2.94 -5.80 17.44
N GLY A 589 -2.24 -6.42 18.41
CA GLY A 589 -1.24 -5.77 19.24
C GLY A 589 -1.43 -5.96 20.75
N ALA A 590 -0.97 -4.98 21.52
CA ALA A 590 -1.03 -4.98 22.97
C ALA A 590 -2.47 -4.83 23.50
N VAL A 591 -2.87 -5.71 24.42
CA VAL A 591 -4.19 -5.67 25.07
C VAL A 591 -4.02 -5.42 26.57
N PRO A 592 -4.68 -4.39 27.14
CA PRO A 592 -4.65 -4.14 28.58
C PRO A 592 -5.03 -5.37 29.42
N LEU A 593 -4.35 -5.59 30.54
CA LEU A 593 -4.48 -6.80 31.37
C LEU A 593 -5.88 -7.05 31.96
N ASN A 594 -6.72 -6.02 32.00
CA ASN A 594 -8.09 -6.05 32.49
C ASN A 594 -9.13 -6.13 31.36
N GLU A 595 -8.70 -6.09 30.11
CA GLU A 595 -9.56 -6.16 28.93
C GLU A 595 -9.58 -7.59 28.37
N CYS A 596 -10.61 -7.88 27.58
CA CYS A 596 -10.80 -9.18 26.94
C CYS A 596 -11.24 -8.96 25.50
N ILE A 597 -10.82 -9.89 24.65
CA ILE A 597 -11.24 -9.94 23.26
C ILE A 597 -12.66 -10.49 23.19
N GLU A 598 -13.55 -9.70 22.61
CA GLU A 598 -14.89 -10.13 22.25
C GLU A 598 -14.92 -10.50 20.78
N LEU A 599 -15.66 -11.57 20.47
CA LEU A 599 -15.83 -12.05 19.10
C LEU A 599 -17.30 -11.90 18.72
N THR A 600 -17.54 -11.29 17.56
CA THR A 600 -18.89 -11.10 17.02
C THR A 600 -18.95 -11.56 15.56
N ALA A 601 -20.13 -11.98 15.11
CA ALA A 601 -20.40 -12.31 13.72
C ALA A 601 -21.86 -11.99 13.42
N SER A 602 -22.17 -11.66 12.17
CA SER A 602 -23.53 -11.30 11.71
C SER A 602 -24.50 -12.50 11.78
N GLY A 603 -24.01 -13.72 11.57
CA GLY A 603 -24.81 -14.94 11.59
C GLY A 603 -25.22 -15.43 12.99
N VAL A 604 -26.29 -16.23 13.05
CA VAL A 604 -26.79 -16.88 14.29
C VAL A 604 -25.99 -18.14 14.67
N GLY A 605 -24.85 -18.35 14.01
CA GLY A 605 -23.99 -19.52 14.16
C GLY A 605 -23.15 -19.47 15.43
N LYS A 606 -22.68 -20.64 15.86
CA LYS A 606 -21.63 -20.72 16.90
C LYS A 606 -20.34 -20.12 16.34
N ILE A 607 -19.66 -19.27 17.11
CA ILE A 607 -18.30 -18.82 16.79
C ILE A 607 -17.34 -19.86 17.36
N LEU A 608 -16.41 -20.31 16.52
CA LEU A 608 -15.32 -21.19 16.91
C LEU A 608 -14.02 -20.41 16.86
N TYR A 609 -13.12 -20.66 17.80
CA TYR A 609 -11.80 -20.08 17.77
C TYR A 609 -10.77 -21.08 18.25
N HIS A 610 -9.53 -20.91 17.81
CA HIS A 610 -8.40 -21.63 18.36
C HIS A 610 -7.25 -20.68 18.65
N THR A 611 -6.51 -21.05 19.68
CA THR A 611 -5.21 -20.46 20.04
C THR A 611 -4.12 -21.40 19.54
N THR A 612 -3.06 -20.87 18.94
CA THR A 612 -1.88 -21.68 18.62
C THR A 612 -1.03 -21.86 19.89
N ASP A 613 -0.72 -23.10 20.26
CA ASP A 613 0.22 -23.37 21.35
C ASP A 613 1.69 -23.27 20.88
N GLU A 614 2.63 -23.36 21.83
CA GLU A 614 4.08 -23.25 21.59
C GLU A 614 4.65 -24.30 20.59
N ASN A 615 3.87 -25.33 20.26
CA ASN A 615 4.25 -26.41 19.34
C ASN A 615 3.42 -26.40 18.05
N GLY A 616 2.65 -25.34 17.78
CA GLY A 616 1.81 -25.23 16.59
C GLY A 616 0.55 -26.11 16.62
N MET A 617 0.22 -26.76 17.75
CA MET A 617 -1.01 -27.55 17.85
C MET A 617 -2.19 -26.65 18.21
N SER A 618 -3.16 -26.55 17.29
CA SER A 618 -4.40 -25.82 17.54
C SER A 618 -5.40 -26.70 18.29
N LYS A 619 -6.06 -26.10 19.29
CA LYS A 619 -7.25 -26.67 19.92
C LYS A 619 -8.41 -25.72 19.67
N GLU A 620 -9.46 -26.24 19.03
CA GLU A 620 -10.67 -25.49 18.76
C GLU A 620 -11.58 -25.42 20.01
N PHE A 621 -12.13 -24.23 20.25
CA PHE A 621 -13.03 -23.90 21.32
C PHE A 621 -14.27 -23.22 20.76
N GLU A 622 -15.42 -23.43 21.41
CA GLU A 622 -16.62 -22.65 21.15
C GLU A 622 -16.56 -21.36 21.97
N TYR A 623 -16.71 -20.21 21.29
CA TYR A 623 -16.73 -18.91 21.94
C TYR A 623 -18.02 -18.77 22.77
N THR A 624 -17.85 -18.63 24.08
CA THR A 624 -18.97 -18.52 25.04
C THR A 624 -18.81 -17.36 26.02
N GLU A 625 -17.60 -16.80 26.14
CA GLU A 625 -17.26 -15.67 26.98
C GLU A 625 -16.04 -14.94 26.39
N PRO A 626 -15.87 -13.62 26.65
CA PRO A 626 -14.70 -12.86 26.22
C PRO A 626 -13.37 -13.51 26.60
N ILE A 627 -12.37 -13.43 25.71
CA ILE A 627 -11.09 -14.13 25.80
C ILE A 627 -10.04 -13.20 26.44
N PRO A 628 -9.49 -13.53 27.62
CA PRO A 628 -8.44 -12.72 28.24
C PRO A 628 -7.07 -13.00 27.60
N VAL A 629 -6.35 -11.96 27.22
CA VAL A 629 -4.99 -12.07 26.68
C VAL A 629 -3.98 -12.12 27.84
N LYS A 630 -3.36 -13.28 28.05
CA LYS A 630 -2.44 -13.51 29.19
C LYS A 630 -0.99 -13.75 28.80
N LYS A 631 -0.77 -13.99 27.51
CA LYS A 631 0.53 -14.25 26.88
C LYS A 631 0.39 -13.93 25.41
N ASP A 632 1.51 -13.88 24.71
CA ASP A 632 1.53 -13.76 23.26
C ASP A 632 0.76 -14.94 22.66
N GLU A 633 -0.26 -14.63 21.87
CA GLU A 633 -1.11 -15.62 21.24
C GLU A 633 -1.69 -15.12 19.92
N VAL A 634 -1.78 -16.05 18.98
CA VAL A 634 -2.51 -15.86 17.74
C VAL A 634 -3.92 -16.40 17.96
N LEU A 635 -4.91 -15.54 17.81
CA LEU A 635 -6.31 -15.93 17.82
C LEU A 635 -6.80 -16.04 16.38
N VAL A 636 -7.25 -17.24 16.02
CA VAL A 636 -7.94 -17.50 14.76
C VAL A 636 -9.38 -17.87 15.09
N ALA A 637 -10.32 -17.12 14.54
CA ALA A 637 -11.75 -17.32 14.78
C ALA A 637 -12.51 -17.45 13.47
N HIS A 638 -13.54 -18.28 13.45
CA HIS A 638 -14.36 -18.51 12.27
C HIS A 638 -15.75 -18.98 12.68
N THR A 639 -16.70 -18.91 11.75
CA THR A 639 -17.96 -19.66 11.87
C THR A 639 -17.84 -20.98 11.10
N PRO A 640 -18.77 -21.94 11.26
CA PRO A 640 -18.78 -23.16 10.45
C PRO A 640 -18.95 -22.93 8.95
N GLU A 641 -19.45 -21.76 8.55
CA GLU A 641 -19.84 -21.45 7.16
C GLU A 641 -18.90 -20.42 6.50
N SER A 642 -18.04 -19.74 7.27
CA SER A 642 -17.14 -18.68 6.80
C SER A 642 -15.65 -19.03 6.87
N GLY A 643 -14.84 -18.21 6.20
CA GLY A 643 -13.38 -18.22 6.32
C GLY A 643 -12.92 -17.84 7.73
N TRP A 644 -11.62 -17.97 7.97
CA TRP A 644 -11.03 -17.61 9.25
C TRP A 644 -10.58 -16.16 9.28
N SER A 645 -10.80 -15.50 10.42
CA SER A 645 -10.24 -14.21 10.78
C SER A 645 -9.11 -14.44 11.79
N LYS A 646 -7.98 -13.74 11.61
CA LYS A 646 -6.79 -13.89 12.47
C LYS A 646 -6.38 -12.55 13.06
N ARG A 647 -6.00 -12.57 14.33
CA ARG A 647 -5.38 -11.43 15.04
C ARG A 647 -4.25 -11.91 15.93
N ASN A 648 -3.22 -11.09 16.06
CA ASN A 648 -2.09 -11.35 16.95
C ASN A 648 -2.22 -10.46 18.17
N TYR A 649 -2.18 -11.06 19.36
CA TYR A 649 -2.28 -10.32 20.62
C TYR A 649 -1.14 -10.66 21.56
N HIS A 650 -0.80 -9.68 22.38
CA HIS A 650 0.07 -9.87 23.54
C HIS A 650 -0.46 -9.04 24.71
N PRO A 651 -0.26 -9.47 25.97
CA PRO A 651 -0.62 -8.65 27.11
C PRO A 651 0.19 -7.36 27.08
N ALA A 652 -0.47 -6.22 27.33
CA ALA A 652 0.19 -4.94 27.45
C ALA A 652 1.31 -5.02 28.49
N LYS A 653 2.46 -4.44 28.14
CA LYS A 653 3.67 -4.45 28.96
C LYS A 653 4.17 -3.01 29.09
N ALA A 654 4.69 -2.67 30.26
CA ALA A 654 5.30 -1.37 30.48
C ALA A 654 6.59 -1.29 29.66
N GLU A 655 6.68 -0.37 28.69
CA GLU A 655 7.85 -0.29 27.81
C GLU A 655 8.15 1.13 27.36
N PHE A 656 9.36 1.34 26.84
CA PHE A 656 9.69 2.59 26.18
C PHE A 656 9.15 2.57 24.75
N PHE A 657 8.58 3.70 24.30
CA PHE A 657 8.28 3.95 22.89
C PHE A 657 9.57 4.25 22.12
N SER A 658 10.48 4.99 22.76
CA SER A 658 11.85 5.15 22.27
C SER A 658 12.80 5.45 23.43
N PHE A 659 14.09 5.28 23.20
CA PHE A 659 15.09 5.57 24.23
C PHE A 659 16.17 6.47 23.66
N GLY A 660 16.00 7.78 23.83
CA GLY A 660 16.95 8.78 23.37
C GLY A 660 18.22 8.80 24.23
N TYR A 661 19.31 9.26 23.66
CA TYR A 661 20.55 9.54 24.37
C TYR A 661 21.30 10.73 23.77
N ASP A 662 22.09 11.38 24.60
CA ASP A 662 22.93 12.50 24.21
C ASP A 662 24.35 12.35 24.77
N VAL A 663 25.32 12.70 23.93
CA VAL A 663 26.75 12.66 24.22
C VAL A 663 27.40 14.04 24.10
N THR A 664 26.61 15.08 23.82
CA THR A 664 27.14 16.43 23.69
C THR A 664 27.55 16.97 25.07
N PRO A 665 28.65 17.74 25.15
CA PRO A 665 29.04 18.35 26.41
C PRO A 665 27.92 19.28 26.92
N GLU A 666 27.76 19.33 28.25
CA GLU A 666 26.66 20.01 28.97
C GLU A 666 26.41 21.48 28.58
N TYR A 667 27.36 22.14 27.93
CA TYR A 667 27.26 23.54 27.47
C TYR A 667 26.66 23.71 26.07
N TYR A 668 26.43 22.62 25.34
CA TYR A 668 25.83 22.63 24.00
C TYR A 668 24.39 22.14 24.06
N SER A 669 23.57 22.57 23.09
CA SER A 669 22.23 22.02 22.91
C SER A 669 22.32 20.52 22.69
N PRO A 670 21.55 19.71 23.44
CA PRO A 670 21.57 18.26 23.28
C PRO A 670 21.22 17.89 21.84
N LYS A 671 21.91 16.89 21.32
CA LYS A 671 21.59 16.28 20.03
C LYS A 671 21.11 14.87 20.34
N LEU A 672 19.79 14.72 20.50
CA LEU A 672 19.19 13.42 20.78
C LEU A 672 19.45 12.48 19.59
N SER A 673 20.19 11.42 19.88
CA SER A 673 20.27 10.19 19.10
C SER A 673 19.36 9.16 19.77
N TYR A 674 18.99 8.08 19.10
CA TYR A 674 18.12 7.06 19.69
C TYR A 674 18.86 5.74 19.79
N ALA A 675 18.71 5.07 20.94
CA ALA A 675 19.22 3.74 21.17
C ALA A 675 18.48 2.76 20.28
N GLU A 676 19.20 1.75 19.83
CA GLU A 676 18.60 0.67 19.06
C GLU A 676 17.79 -0.23 19.98
N LYS A 677 16.52 -0.48 19.62
CA LYS A 677 15.68 -1.42 20.34
C LYS A 677 16.01 -2.85 19.90
N ILE A 678 16.45 -3.68 20.85
CA ILE A 678 16.69 -5.12 20.62
C ILE A 678 15.43 -5.91 20.97
N SER A 679 14.73 -5.51 22.03
CA SER A 679 13.42 -6.05 22.42
C SER A 679 12.69 -5.05 23.32
N ALA A 680 11.45 -5.35 23.71
CA ALA A 680 10.72 -4.59 24.73
C ALA A 680 11.47 -4.45 26.08
N SER A 681 12.52 -5.24 26.33
CA SER A 681 13.28 -5.22 27.57
C SER A 681 14.78 -4.95 27.36
N GLU A 682 15.23 -4.61 26.15
CA GLU A 682 16.65 -4.41 25.87
C GLU A 682 16.91 -3.35 24.78
N TYR A 683 17.78 -2.39 25.08
CA TYR A 683 18.24 -1.35 24.16
C TYR A 683 19.77 -1.28 24.14
N HIS A 684 20.34 -0.99 22.98
CA HIS A 684 21.79 -0.92 22.79
C HIS A 684 22.20 0.49 22.33
N ILE A 685 23.32 0.98 22.86
CA ILE A 685 23.93 2.27 22.50
C ILE A 685 25.42 2.04 22.23
N GLU A 686 25.87 2.36 21.02
CA GLU A 686 27.30 2.39 20.70
C GLU A 686 27.85 3.82 20.77
N LEU A 687 28.87 4.04 21.60
CA LEU A 687 29.50 5.34 21.80
C LEU A 687 30.85 5.43 21.09
N PRO A 688 31.13 6.55 20.39
CA PRO A 688 32.48 6.86 19.95
C PRO A 688 33.45 6.88 21.13
N THR A 689 34.67 6.37 20.93
CA THR A 689 35.69 6.29 21.99
C THR A 689 35.97 7.64 22.67
N ALA A 690 35.80 8.76 21.95
CA ALA A 690 36.01 10.10 22.49
C ALA A 690 34.95 10.54 23.53
N ASN A 691 33.77 9.92 23.53
CA ASN A 691 32.66 10.28 24.40
C ASN A 691 32.65 9.34 25.60
N ASP A 692 33.19 9.81 26.72
CA ASP A 692 33.23 9.08 28.00
C ASP A 692 32.00 9.31 28.87
N LYS A 693 30.98 9.97 28.33
CA LYS A 693 29.78 10.33 29.07
C LYS A 693 28.54 10.26 28.20
N VAL A 694 27.42 9.95 28.84
CA VAL A 694 26.11 9.88 28.19
C VAL A 694 25.01 10.40 29.13
N ARG A 695 23.98 11.00 28.54
CA ARG A 695 22.71 11.29 29.19
C ARG A 695 21.62 10.51 28.46
N PHE A 696 20.59 10.06 29.17
CA PHE A 696 19.47 9.34 28.59
C PHE A 696 18.22 10.21 28.53
N PHE A 697 17.36 9.93 27.57
CA PHE A 697 16.09 10.60 27.35
C PHE A 697 15.03 9.53 27.11
N PRO A 698 14.49 8.91 28.17
CA PRO A 698 13.49 7.87 28.02
C PRO A 698 12.16 8.46 27.55
N VAL A 699 11.51 7.77 26.60
CA VAL A 699 10.22 8.15 26.04
C VAL A 699 9.25 7.01 26.30
N SER A 700 8.29 7.22 27.19
CA SER A 700 7.28 6.24 27.61
C SER A 700 6.10 6.96 28.27
N ASP A 701 4.99 6.25 28.47
CA ASP A 701 3.90 6.63 29.36
C ASP A 701 3.92 5.88 30.70
N CYS A 702 5.02 5.20 31.01
CA CYS A 702 5.21 4.40 32.23
C CYS A 702 5.87 5.21 33.36
N ASP A 703 5.64 4.81 34.60
CA ASP A 703 6.49 5.22 35.73
C ASP A 703 7.86 4.53 35.60
N ILE A 704 8.94 5.31 35.48
CA ILE A 704 10.31 4.79 35.36
C ILE A 704 11.07 5.00 36.65
N THR A 705 11.79 3.98 37.10
CA THR A 705 12.78 4.12 38.17
C THR A 705 14.13 3.51 37.79
N TYR A 706 15.20 4.15 38.25
CA TYR A 706 16.58 3.68 38.12
C TYR A 706 17.25 3.78 39.49
N ASN A 707 17.82 2.69 39.99
CA ASN A 707 18.40 2.60 41.35
C ASN A 707 17.45 3.06 42.48
N GLY A 708 16.14 2.90 42.28
CA GLY A 708 15.11 3.31 43.24
C GLY A 708 14.76 4.81 43.23
N GLU A 709 15.34 5.59 42.32
CA GLU A 709 14.97 6.99 42.07
C GLU A 709 14.10 7.11 40.82
N THR A 710 13.16 8.04 40.83
CA THR A 710 12.30 8.32 39.67
C THR A 710 13.10 8.92 38.53
N VAL A 711 12.95 8.36 37.34
CA VAL A 711 13.44 8.94 36.09
C VAL A 711 12.24 9.54 35.37
N PHE A 712 12.34 10.81 34.98
CA PHE A 712 11.24 11.50 34.33
C PHE A 712 11.21 11.17 32.83
N ASN A 713 10.01 10.84 32.32
CA ASN A 713 9.78 10.70 30.88
C ASN A 713 10.02 12.01 30.15
N TYR A 714 10.48 11.92 28.90
CA TYR A 714 10.72 13.07 28.01
C TYR A 714 11.61 14.14 28.63
N GLN A 715 12.52 13.73 29.51
CA GLN A 715 13.50 14.60 30.15
C GLN A 715 14.86 13.94 30.15
N MET A 716 15.88 14.76 29.97
CA MET A 716 17.26 14.31 29.99
C MET A 716 17.66 13.95 31.43
N THR A 717 18.26 12.77 31.62
CA THR A 717 18.83 12.36 32.91
C THR A 717 20.06 13.19 33.26
N GLU A 718 20.57 12.98 34.48
CA GLU A 718 21.95 13.36 34.79
C GLU A 718 22.95 12.62 33.90
N GLN A 719 24.18 13.14 33.86
CA GLN A 719 25.25 12.60 33.03
C GLN A 719 25.94 11.42 33.72
N PHE A 720 26.04 10.29 33.01
CA PHE A 720 26.72 9.09 33.47
C PHE A 720 28.12 8.98 32.84
N ASP A 721 29.12 8.59 33.63
CA ASP A 721 30.45 8.25 33.14
C ASP A 721 30.45 6.83 32.57
N ILE A 722 30.91 6.68 31.32
CA ILE A 722 30.96 5.41 30.59
C ILE A 722 32.43 5.00 30.41
N PRO A 723 32.94 4.03 31.20
CA PRO A 723 34.28 3.49 30.99
C PRO A 723 34.39 2.77 29.63
N LEU A 724 35.62 2.46 29.21
CA LEU A 724 35.82 1.59 28.04
C LEU A 724 35.28 0.18 28.33
N GLY A 725 34.63 -0.42 27.34
CA GLY A 725 33.91 -1.69 27.46
C GLY A 725 32.39 -1.49 27.46
N GLU A 726 31.67 -2.46 28.04
CA GLU A 726 30.22 -2.45 28.17
C GLU A 726 29.80 -1.96 29.57
N THR A 727 28.84 -1.06 29.61
CA THR A 727 28.18 -0.58 30.84
C THR A 727 26.68 -0.86 30.72
N VAL A 728 26.08 -1.45 31.75
CA VAL A 728 24.68 -1.89 31.74
C VAL A 728 23.86 -1.06 32.72
N PHE A 729 22.71 -0.55 32.27
CA PHE A 729 21.73 0.16 33.08
C PHE A 729 20.42 -0.63 33.12
N GLU A 730 19.83 -0.82 34.30
CA GLU A 730 18.55 -1.51 34.46
C GLU A 730 17.48 -0.52 34.96
N PHE A 731 16.46 -0.29 34.14
CA PHE A 731 15.32 0.57 34.45
C PHE A 731 14.11 -0.30 34.81
N GLU A 732 13.43 0.01 35.92
CA GLU A 732 12.14 -0.62 36.26
C GLU A 732 11.00 0.28 35.77
N LEU A 733 10.12 -0.28 34.94
CA LEU A 733 8.96 0.39 34.36
C LEU A 733 7.68 -0.22 34.93
N LYS A 734 6.74 0.64 35.29
CA LYS A 734 5.40 0.26 35.77
C LYS A 734 4.33 1.07 35.08
N LYS A 735 3.22 0.41 34.75
CA LYS A 735 2.06 1.04 34.12
C LYS A 735 0.80 0.33 34.58
N GLU A 736 -0.25 1.10 34.86
CA GLU A 736 -1.54 0.54 35.22
C GLU A 736 -2.09 -0.32 34.07
N ASN A 737 -2.70 -1.47 34.38
CA ASN A 737 -3.23 -2.42 33.40
C ASN A 737 -2.19 -2.98 32.40
N ALA A 738 -0.91 -2.93 32.73
CA ALA A 738 0.16 -3.55 31.95
C ALA A 738 1.09 -4.38 32.86
N LEU A 739 1.84 -5.32 32.27
CA LEU A 739 2.88 -6.07 32.97
C LEU A 739 4.06 -5.16 33.28
N ASP A 740 4.53 -5.18 34.53
CA ASP A 740 5.80 -4.57 34.92
C ASP A 740 6.95 -5.10 34.04
N ASN A 741 7.94 -4.24 33.80
CA ASN A 741 9.07 -4.58 32.95
C ASN A 741 10.38 -4.05 33.53
N THR A 742 11.46 -4.81 33.34
CA THR A 742 12.81 -4.35 33.59
C THR A 742 13.51 -4.22 32.25
N VAL A 743 13.84 -2.99 31.87
CA VAL A 743 14.51 -2.69 30.61
C VAL A 743 16.00 -2.51 30.85
N THR A 744 16.80 -3.26 30.09
CA THR A 744 18.27 -3.21 30.13
C THR A 744 18.78 -2.31 29.01
N VAL A 745 19.57 -1.29 29.33
CA VAL A 745 20.24 -0.45 28.34
C VAL A 745 21.74 -0.77 28.40
N VAL A 746 22.26 -1.37 27.33
CA VAL A 746 23.67 -1.73 27.19
C VAL A 746 24.38 -0.62 26.42
N VAL A 747 25.31 0.07 27.07
CA VAL A 747 26.14 1.13 26.48
C VAL A 747 27.54 0.60 26.24
N SER A 748 27.89 0.47 24.98
CA SER A 748 29.18 -0.05 24.51
C SER A 748 30.09 1.09 24.08
N ARG A 749 31.27 1.22 24.70
CA ARG A 749 32.27 2.23 24.34
C ARG A 749 33.61 1.55 24.09
N SER A 750 34.02 1.46 22.82
CA SER A 750 35.22 0.73 22.43
C SER A 750 36.16 1.55 21.53
N PRO A 751 37.50 1.43 21.67
CA PRO A 751 38.48 1.88 20.68
C PRO A 751 38.62 0.90 19.50
N VAL A 752 37.99 -0.27 19.60
CA VAL A 752 38.03 -1.35 18.62
C VAL A 752 36.64 -1.49 17.98
N SER A 753 36.60 -1.46 16.66
CA SER A 753 35.39 -1.77 15.87
C SER A 753 35.71 -2.83 14.82
N PHE A 754 34.67 -3.38 14.21
CA PHE A 754 34.79 -4.43 13.20
C PHE A 754 34.14 -3.97 11.90
N ASP A 755 34.78 -4.25 10.78
CA ASP A 755 34.17 -4.21 9.46
C ASP A 755 33.61 -5.60 9.21
N THR A 756 32.28 -5.73 9.28
CA THR A 756 31.59 -7.01 9.26
C THR A 756 31.54 -7.65 7.89
N GLU A 757 31.51 -6.86 6.82
CA GLU A 757 31.54 -7.33 5.44
C GLU A 757 32.89 -7.94 5.07
N THR A 758 33.99 -7.28 5.48
CA THR A 758 35.35 -7.74 5.19
C THR A 758 35.96 -8.57 6.32
N GLU A 759 35.26 -8.70 7.45
CA GLU A 759 35.68 -9.37 8.68
C GLU A 759 37.00 -8.84 9.25
N LYS A 760 37.19 -7.51 9.21
CA LYS A 760 38.45 -6.85 9.58
C LYS A 760 38.34 -6.01 10.83
N LEU A 761 39.42 -6.05 11.62
CA LEU A 761 39.57 -5.24 12.83
C LEU A 761 39.91 -3.78 12.49
N LYS A 762 39.31 -2.83 13.19
CA LYS A 762 39.72 -1.42 13.21
C LYS A 762 40.03 -0.98 14.62
N ILE A 763 41.23 -0.45 14.85
CA ILE A 763 41.69 0.04 16.15
C ILE A 763 41.91 1.56 16.06
N SER A 764 41.34 2.29 17.00
CA SER A 764 41.51 3.73 17.18
C SER A 764 42.53 4.02 18.29
N GLY A 765 43.35 5.06 18.12
CA GLY A 765 44.35 5.44 19.12
C GLY A 765 45.54 4.47 19.23
N ASN A 766 46.05 4.27 20.44
CA ASN A 766 47.25 3.46 20.72
C ASN A 766 46.93 2.14 21.45
N SER A 767 45.67 1.68 21.39
CA SER A 767 45.24 0.47 22.09
C SER A 767 45.95 -0.78 21.53
N GLU A 768 46.30 -1.71 22.41
CA GLU A 768 46.83 -3.02 22.03
C GLU A 768 45.73 -4.07 22.09
N VAL A 769 45.51 -4.79 21.00
CA VAL A 769 44.48 -5.82 20.90
C VAL A 769 45.11 -7.19 20.71
N TYR A 770 44.62 -8.18 21.45
CA TYR A 770 45.11 -9.56 21.44
C TYR A 770 43.95 -10.53 21.21
N ALA A 771 44.14 -11.47 20.29
CA ALA A 771 43.24 -12.60 20.08
C ALA A 771 43.28 -13.60 21.25
N PRO A 772 42.27 -14.48 21.40
CA PRO A 772 42.24 -15.53 22.43
C PRO A 772 43.48 -16.42 22.47
N ASP A 773 44.13 -16.63 21.33
CA ASP A 773 45.35 -17.43 21.19
C ASP A 773 46.65 -16.66 21.57
N GLY A 774 46.52 -15.39 21.98
CA GLY A 774 47.62 -14.50 22.33
C GLY A 774 48.22 -13.74 21.14
N THR A 775 47.71 -13.91 19.94
CA THR A 775 48.17 -13.19 18.74
C THR A 775 47.84 -11.71 18.86
N ARG A 776 48.84 -10.83 18.68
CA ARG A 776 48.63 -9.39 18.64
C ARG A 776 48.00 -8.99 17.31
N LEU A 777 46.85 -8.34 17.36
CA LEU A 777 46.11 -7.86 16.20
C LEU A 777 46.37 -6.37 15.96
N ILE A 778 46.25 -5.93 14.70
CA ILE A 778 46.39 -4.55 14.26
C ILE A 778 45.19 -4.16 13.39
N THR A 779 45.00 -2.86 13.13
CA THR A 779 44.01 -2.41 12.15
C THR A 779 44.23 -3.10 10.80
N GLY A 780 43.16 -3.69 10.25
CA GLY A 780 43.16 -4.49 9.03
C GLY A 780 43.43 -5.98 9.23
N SER A 781 43.69 -6.46 10.46
CA SER A 781 43.78 -7.89 10.75
C SER A 781 42.45 -8.60 10.51
N ASP A 782 42.48 -9.77 9.87
CA ASP A 782 41.32 -10.64 9.69
C ASP A 782 40.92 -11.24 11.04
N VAL A 783 39.64 -11.10 11.41
CA VAL A 783 39.10 -11.59 12.67
C VAL A 783 37.99 -12.62 12.51
N GLY A 784 37.67 -13.00 11.27
CA GLY A 784 36.67 -14.02 10.95
C GLY A 784 36.82 -15.36 11.68
N ALA A 785 38.06 -15.77 11.97
CA ALA A 785 38.36 -17.00 12.70
C ALA A 785 38.07 -16.90 14.21
N TYR A 786 37.90 -15.68 14.72
CA TYR A 786 37.60 -15.38 16.12
C TYR A 786 36.12 -15.01 16.33
N ALA A 787 35.24 -15.17 15.33
CA ALA A 787 33.82 -14.86 15.43
C ALA A 787 33.18 -15.46 16.70
N GLY A 788 32.44 -14.65 17.45
CA GLY A 788 31.83 -15.02 18.74
C GLY A 788 32.81 -15.23 19.90
N GLN A 789 34.11 -15.05 19.70
CA GLN A 789 35.13 -15.10 20.76
C GLN A 789 35.46 -13.70 21.25
N LYS A 790 36.18 -13.60 22.38
CA LYS A 790 36.56 -12.32 22.98
C LYS A 790 38.00 -11.95 22.69
N LEU A 791 38.24 -10.73 22.24
CA LEU A 791 39.58 -10.13 22.14
C LEU A 791 39.90 -9.39 23.44
N THR A 792 41.15 -9.42 23.87
CA THR A 792 41.64 -8.60 24.99
C THR A 792 42.16 -7.27 24.45
N VAL A 793 41.60 -6.16 24.94
CA VAL A 793 42.01 -4.79 24.61
C VAL A 793 42.72 -4.18 25.80
N ARG A 794 43.89 -3.59 25.56
CA ARG A 794 44.63 -2.79 26.55
C ARG A 794 44.74 -1.36 26.06
N ASP A 795 44.19 -0.41 26.80
CA ASP A 795 44.32 1.01 26.50
C ASP A 795 44.69 1.80 27.76
N SER A 796 45.76 2.60 27.68
CA SER A 796 46.15 3.57 28.71
C SER A 796 46.27 3.05 30.15
N GLY A 797 46.40 1.73 30.34
CA GLY A 797 46.52 1.07 31.65
C GLY A 797 45.31 0.20 32.04
N ASP A 798 44.20 0.32 31.32
CA ASP A 798 42.99 -0.49 31.50
C ASP A 798 43.00 -1.69 30.56
N GLU A 799 42.47 -2.83 31.03
CA GLU A 799 42.32 -4.06 30.26
C GLU A 799 40.85 -4.50 30.32
N PHE A 800 40.24 -4.70 29.16
CA PHE A 800 38.86 -5.19 29.02
C PHE A 800 38.75 -6.14 27.83
N GLU A 801 37.63 -6.86 27.75
CA GLU A 801 37.35 -7.79 26.66
C GLU A 801 36.32 -7.18 25.70
N ILE A 802 36.45 -7.46 24.41
CA ILE A 802 35.45 -7.14 23.39
C ILE A 802 35.08 -8.41 22.63
N ALA A 803 33.79 -8.66 22.43
CA ALA A 803 33.32 -9.76 21.60
C ALA A 803 33.57 -9.43 20.12
N VAL A 804 34.12 -10.39 19.37
CA VAL A 804 34.11 -10.35 17.91
C VAL A 804 32.70 -10.72 17.45
N PRO A 805 32.13 -10.00 16.46
CA PRO A 805 30.86 -10.35 15.83
C PRO A 805 30.68 -11.86 15.62
N GLU A 806 29.52 -12.37 15.99
CA GLU A 806 29.15 -13.74 15.63
C GLU A 806 28.89 -13.83 14.12
N ARG A 807 28.94 -15.06 13.59
CA ARG A 807 28.44 -15.32 12.24
C ARG A 807 26.93 -15.45 12.30
N ARG A 808 26.24 -14.91 11.29
CA ARG A 808 24.84 -15.30 11.05
C ARG A 808 24.75 -16.82 10.94
N LYS A 809 23.68 -17.36 11.52
CA LYS A 809 23.34 -18.77 11.34
C LYS A 809 22.42 -18.87 10.13
N ILE A 810 22.56 -19.94 9.36
CA ILE A 810 21.56 -20.30 8.37
C ILE A 810 20.50 -21.08 9.13
N ALA A 811 19.27 -20.58 9.11
CA ALA A 811 18.15 -21.22 9.78
C ALA A 811 17.98 -22.68 9.32
N ASP A 812 17.30 -23.46 10.15
CA ASP A 812 16.82 -24.77 9.74
C ASP A 812 15.97 -24.62 8.47
N ARG A 813 15.94 -25.67 7.66
CA ARG A 813 15.24 -25.64 6.38
C ARG A 813 14.79 -27.02 5.94
N VAL A 814 13.72 -27.07 5.15
CA VAL A 814 13.21 -28.29 4.51
C VAL A 814 12.99 -28.04 3.02
N ILE A 815 13.17 -29.08 2.22
CA ILE A 815 12.79 -29.03 0.81
C ILE A 815 11.31 -29.32 0.73
N ASP A 816 10.55 -28.39 0.14
CA ASP A 816 9.20 -28.64 -0.34
C ASP A 816 9.29 -29.15 -1.78
N TYR A 817 9.05 -30.46 -1.93
CA TYR A 817 9.11 -31.13 -3.22
C TYR A 817 7.92 -30.79 -4.13
N GLY A 818 6.80 -30.32 -3.58
CA GLY A 818 5.61 -29.89 -4.33
C GLY A 818 5.78 -28.50 -4.93
N TRP A 819 6.41 -27.60 -4.16
CA TRP A 819 6.69 -26.22 -4.55
C TRP A 819 8.02 -26.03 -5.28
N GLU A 820 8.87 -27.06 -5.33
CA GLU A 820 10.25 -26.94 -5.83
C GLU A 820 10.98 -25.77 -5.15
N GLY A 821 10.91 -25.78 -3.81
CA GLY A 821 11.44 -24.72 -2.96
C GLY A 821 12.15 -25.24 -1.72
N ILE A 822 13.02 -24.42 -1.15
CA ILE A 822 13.56 -24.61 0.20
C ILE A 822 12.86 -23.65 1.13
N LEU A 823 12.13 -24.20 2.10
CA LEU A 823 11.46 -23.44 3.14
C LEU A 823 12.43 -23.26 4.31
N PHE A 824 12.69 -22.01 4.67
CA PHE A 824 13.45 -21.67 5.88
C PHE A 824 12.50 -21.42 7.04
N PHE A 825 12.89 -21.85 8.25
CA PHE A 825 12.10 -21.63 9.47
C PHE A 825 12.27 -20.22 10.08
N GLU A 826 13.05 -19.36 9.42
CA GLU A 826 13.27 -17.95 9.77
C GLU A 826 13.04 -17.12 8.50
N GLU A 827 12.34 -15.99 8.63
CA GLU A 827 12.10 -15.08 7.51
C GLU A 827 13.32 -14.19 7.24
N PHE A 828 13.60 -13.98 5.95
CA PHE A 828 14.60 -13.02 5.48
C PHE A 828 14.26 -12.51 4.08
N GLY A 829 14.69 -11.29 3.78
CA GLY A 829 14.47 -10.64 2.49
C GLY A 829 15.53 -11.01 1.44
N GLU A 830 15.31 -10.55 0.21
CA GLU A 830 16.18 -10.89 -0.93
C GLU A 830 17.63 -10.40 -0.78
N LYS A 831 17.78 -9.22 -0.14
CA LYS A 831 19.07 -8.57 0.13
C LYS A 831 19.82 -9.15 1.33
N ASP A 832 19.17 -10.02 2.13
CA ASP A 832 19.76 -10.62 3.33
C ASP A 832 20.61 -11.86 3.04
N ALA A 833 20.51 -12.41 1.83
CA ALA A 833 21.14 -13.67 1.45
C ALA A 833 21.77 -13.59 0.06
N GLN A 834 22.74 -14.47 -0.17
CA GLN A 834 23.49 -14.52 -1.42
C GLN A 834 23.68 -15.93 -1.92
N ILE A 835 23.78 -16.08 -3.25
CA ILE A 835 23.91 -17.36 -3.92
C ILE A 835 25.07 -17.39 -4.92
N LYS A 836 25.69 -18.56 -5.08
CA LYS A 836 26.56 -18.92 -6.21
C LYS A 836 25.95 -20.12 -6.93
N THR A 837 25.69 -19.96 -8.21
CA THR A 837 25.06 -20.95 -9.10
C THR A 837 26.02 -21.30 -10.24
N GLY A 838 25.82 -22.48 -10.84
CA GLY A 838 26.59 -22.93 -11.99
C GLY A 838 28.11 -22.87 -11.75
N ASN A 839 28.82 -22.23 -12.69
CA ASN A 839 30.27 -22.04 -12.63
C ASN A 839 30.70 -20.71 -11.97
N SER A 840 29.80 -19.95 -11.35
CA SER A 840 30.13 -18.66 -10.73
C SER A 840 31.06 -18.81 -9.53
N THR A 841 32.06 -17.93 -9.42
CA THR A 841 32.91 -17.81 -8.23
C THR A 841 32.48 -16.68 -7.29
N GLU A 842 31.56 -15.83 -7.74
CA GLU A 842 31.11 -14.63 -7.03
C GLU A 842 29.68 -14.82 -6.52
N PHE A 843 29.46 -14.34 -5.30
CA PHE A 843 28.12 -14.28 -4.71
C PHE A 843 27.35 -13.14 -5.35
N VAL A 844 26.09 -13.41 -5.68
CA VAL A 844 25.10 -12.40 -6.05
C VAL A 844 23.95 -12.45 -5.04
N ASP A 845 23.23 -11.35 -4.87
CA ASP A 845 22.06 -11.27 -4.00
C ASP A 845 20.93 -12.20 -4.52
N LEU A 846 20.02 -12.62 -3.65
CA LEU A 846 19.06 -13.71 -3.93
C LEU A 846 17.82 -13.25 -4.73
N ASP A 847 17.80 -12.00 -5.18
CA ASP A 847 16.65 -11.32 -5.77
C ASP A 847 15.93 -12.12 -6.85
N GLY A 848 14.61 -12.23 -6.76
CA GLY A 848 13.78 -13.01 -7.68
C GLY A 848 13.77 -14.53 -7.45
N ARG A 849 14.63 -15.11 -6.60
CA ARG A 849 14.51 -16.51 -6.16
C ARG A 849 13.66 -16.67 -4.90
N ILE A 850 13.33 -15.59 -4.19
CA ILE A 850 12.52 -15.66 -2.96
C ILE A 850 11.04 -15.52 -3.28
N SER A 851 10.22 -16.24 -2.53
CA SER A 851 8.78 -15.99 -2.42
C SER A 851 8.32 -16.30 -1.00
N SER A 852 7.25 -15.66 -0.55
CA SER A 852 6.60 -16.00 0.72
C SER A 852 5.65 -17.18 0.51
N HIS A 853 5.84 -18.27 1.26
CA HIS A 853 5.00 -19.46 1.16
C HIS A 853 4.28 -19.73 2.47
N LEU A 854 2.95 -19.74 2.43
CA LEU A 854 2.08 -20.08 3.56
C LEU A 854 1.93 -21.59 3.58
N THR A 855 2.51 -22.25 4.57
CA THR A 855 2.43 -23.71 4.67
C THR A 855 1.08 -24.15 5.20
N GLU A 856 0.37 -25.00 4.44
CA GLU A 856 -0.99 -25.47 4.78
C GLU A 856 -1.06 -26.26 6.11
N GLU A 857 0.05 -26.85 6.55
CA GLU A 857 0.09 -27.70 7.76
C GLU A 857 0.11 -26.92 9.08
N ASP A 858 0.60 -25.68 9.10
CA ASP A 858 0.78 -24.89 10.32
C ASP A 858 0.49 -23.39 10.18
N GLY A 859 0.12 -22.91 8.98
CA GLY A 859 -0.28 -21.51 8.75
C GLY A 859 0.84 -20.49 8.99
N ILE A 860 2.08 -20.95 8.98
CA ILE A 860 3.28 -20.11 9.11
C ILE A 860 3.70 -19.68 7.71
N VAL A 861 3.87 -18.37 7.51
CA VAL A 861 4.53 -17.86 6.32
C VAL A 861 6.03 -18.15 6.49
N ARG A 862 6.61 -18.79 5.48
CA ARG A 862 8.03 -19.12 5.44
C ARG A 862 8.66 -18.50 4.20
N THR A 863 9.90 -18.03 4.34
CA THR A 863 10.73 -17.67 3.20
C THR A 863 11.02 -18.93 2.38
N CYS A 864 10.55 -18.93 1.14
CA CYS A 864 10.78 -19.99 0.18
C CYS A 864 11.80 -19.55 -0.87
N VAL A 865 12.94 -20.24 -0.92
CA VAL A 865 13.93 -20.06 -1.99
C VAL A 865 13.68 -21.09 -3.08
N ARG A 866 13.33 -20.64 -4.28
CA ARG A 866 13.04 -21.53 -5.41
C ARG A 866 14.28 -22.27 -5.87
N ILE A 867 14.07 -23.55 -6.18
CA ILE A 867 15.11 -24.48 -6.59
C ILE A 867 14.76 -25.24 -7.85
N ILE A 868 15.78 -25.80 -8.49
CA ILE A 868 15.64 -26.66 -9.67
C ILE A 868 16.08 -28.08 -9.30
N PRO A 869 15.24 -29.11 -9.47
CA PRO A 869 15.65 -30.49 -9.25
C PRO A 869 16.93 -30.86 -10.01
N GLY A 870 17.90 -31.42 -9.28
CA GLY A 870 19.24 -31.75 -9.77
C GLY A 870 20.28 -30.62 -9.66
N GLU A 871 19.89 -29.41 -9.23
CA GLU A 871 20.83 -28.29 -9.13
C GLU A 871 21.79 -28.42 -7.94
N THR A 872 22.91 -27.71 -8.03
CA THR A 872 23.83 -27.51 -6.91
C THR A 872 24.24 -26.06 -6.87
N PHE A 873 24.07 -25.43 -5.72
CA PHE A 873 24.45 -24.03 -5.49
C PHE A 873 25.07 -23.86 -4.11
N THR A 874 25.72 -22.72 -3.90
CA THR A 874 26.24 -22.32 -2.59
C THR A 874 25.45 -21.12 -2.10
N PHE A 875 24.97 -21.19 -0.86
CA PHE A 875 24.13 -20.18 -0.21
C PHE A 875 24.85 -19.63 1.01
N ARG A 876 24.64 -18.34 1.32
CA ARG A 876 25.01 -17.75 2.62
C ARG A 876 24.08 -16.60 2.99
N MET A 877 23.94 -16.33 4.28
CA MET A 877 23.41 -15.06 4.76
C MET A 877 24.49 -13.99 4.65
N LYS A 878 24.11 -12.80 4.18
CA LYS A 878 24.99 -11.62 4.08
C LYS A 878 25.38 -11.14 5.47
N ALA A 879 26.53 -10.47 5.58
CA ALA A 879 26.89 -9.76 6.81
C ALA A 879 25.87 -8.65 7.07
N THR A 880 25.63 -8.35 8.35
CA THR A 880 24.94 -7.12 8.75
C THR A 880 25.96 -6.14 9.30
N ASP A 881 25.54 -4.95 9.70
CA ASP A 881 26.33 -4.01 10.50
C ASP A 881 26.94 -4.63 11.78
N LYS A 882 26.31 -5.69 12.33
CA LYS A 882 26.68 -6.34 13.59
C LYS A 882 27.21 -7.76 13.49
N LEU A 883 26.79 -8.52 12.49
CA LEU A 883 27.13 -9.94 12.35
C LEU A 883 27.95 -10.18 11.09
N PHE A 884 28.94 -11.06 11.18
CA PHE A 884 29.63 -11.56 9.99
C PHE A 884 28.68 -12.39 9.14
N ALA A 885 28.98 -12.47 7.84
CA ALA A 885 28.29 -13.36 6.93
C ALA A 885 28.30 -14.81 7.48
N SER A 886 27.24 -15.55 7.19
CA SER A 886 27.17 -16.95 7.62
C SER A 886 28.28 -17.77 6.98
N GLU A 887 28.50 -18.97 7.52
CA GLU A 887 29.26 -19.97 6.77
C GLU A 887 28.57 -20.29 5.44
N GLU A 888 29.36 -20.65 4.43
CA GLU A 888 28.85 -21.07 3.14
C GLU A 888 28.17 -22.44 3.25
N LEU A 889 26.95 -22.53 2.75
CA LEU A 889 26.18 -23.77 2.67
C LEU A 889 26.09 -24.24 1.22
N VAL A 890 26.71 -25.38 0.93
CA VAL A 890 26.54 -26.04 -0.37
C VAL A 890 25.26 -26.88 -0.35
N VAL A 891 24.28 -26.50 -1.16
CA VAL A 891 23.00 -27.19 -1.31
C VAL A 891 23.06 -28.07 -2.55
N LYS A 892 22.71 -29.34 -2.39
CA LYS A 892 22.56 -30.31 -3.48
C LYS A 892 21.10 -30.74 -3.55
N VAL A 893 20.43 -30.35 -4.61
CA VAL A 893 19.02 -30.65 -4.80
C VAL A 893 18.87 -32.03 -5.45
N PRO A 894 18.00 -32.91 -4.91
CA PRO A 894 17.74 -34.22 -5.53
C PRO A 894 17.26 -34.08 -6.98
N GLU A 895 17.59 -35.07 -7.83
CA GLU A 895 17.06 -35.13 -9.20
C GLU A 895 15.56 -35.48 -9.20
N ALA A 896 14.84 -35.00 -10.22
CA ALA A 896 13.46 -35.43 -10.45
C ALA A 896 13.41 -36.90 -10.90
N PRO A 897 12.45 -37.70 -10.40
CA PRO A 897 12.32 -39.09 -10.84
C PRO A 897 11.86 -39.16 -12.30
N ASP A 898 12.23 -40.23 -13.01
CA ASP A 898 11.77 -40.45 -14.38
C ASP A 898 10.24 -40.70 -14.43
N PHE A 899 9.60 -40.26 -15.51
CA PHE A 899 8.20 -40.64 -15.77
C PHE A 899 8.10 -42.17 -15.98
N PRO A 900 7.01 -42.84 -15.55
CA PRO A 900 6.85 -44.28 -15.74
C PRO A 900 7.09 -44.74 -17.19
N GLU A 901 7.82 -45.86 -17.37
CA GLU A 901 8.13 -46.42 -18.70
C GLU A 901 6.88 -46.66 -19.57
N LYS A 902 5.75 -46.99 -18.93
CA LYS A 902 4.46 -47.15 -19.59
C LYS A 902 3.51 -46.02 -19.21
N MET A 903 2.88 -45.47 -20.23
CA MET A 903 1.84 -44.46 -20.10
C MET A 903 0.65 -45.00 -19.28
N PRO A 904 0.21 -44.33 -18.21
CA PRO A 904 -1.00 -44.68 -17.48
C PRO A 904 -2.23 -44.61 -18.39
N ALA A 905 -3.24 -45.45 -18.13
CA ALA A 905 -4.49 -45.43 -18.89
C ALA A 905 -5.26 -44.12 -18.65
N TYR A 906 -5.84 -43.58 -19.71
CA TYR A 906 -6.67 -42.37 -19.66
C TYR A 906 -7.85 -42.48 -20.62
N THR A 907 -8.88 -41.69 -20.35
CA THR A 907 -10.06 -41.51 -21.22
C THR A 907 -10.14 -40.05 -21.65
N ILE A 908 -10.82 -39.76 -22.75
CA ILE A 908 -11.07 -38.37 -23.17
C ILE A 908 -12.46 -37.97 -22.69
N LYS A 909 -12.53 -36.89 -21.90
CA LYS A 909 -13.78 -36.29 -21.45
C LYS A 909 -13.74 -34.80 -21.77
N ASP A 910 -14.75 -34.31 -22.48
CA ASP A 910 -14.88 -32.90 -22.85
C ASP A 910 -13.65 -32.30 -23.58
N GLY A 911 -12.91 -33.13 -24.32
CA GLY A 911 -11.71 -32.72 -25.06
C GLY A 911 -10.40 -32.80 -24.26
N GLU A 912 -10.42 -33.31 -23.03
CA GLU A 912 -9.27 -33.41 -22.14
C GLU A 912 -8.94 -34.87 -21.75
N PRO A 913 -7.66 -35.21 -21.54
CA PRO A 913 -7.27 -36.52 -21.04
C PRO A 913 -7.51 -36.60 -19.53
N VAL A 914 -8.38 -37.52 -19.12
CA VAL A 914 -8.66 -37.86 -17.72
C VAL A 914 -8.01 -39.21 -17.40
N PHE A 915 -7.00 -39.18 -16.53
CA PHE A 915 -6.27 -40.36 -16.08
C PHE A 915 -7.03 -41.10 -15.00
N GLU A 916 -6.98 -42.44 -15.02
CA GLU A 916 -7.51 -43.26 -13.91
C GLU A 916 -6.62 -43.19 -12.66
N ASP A 917 -5.35 -42.82 -12.84
CA ASP A 917 -4.36 -42.58 -11.79
C ASP A 917 -4.38 -41.09 -11.38
N ASP A 918 -4.93 -40.81 -10.21
CA ASP A 918 -5.07 -39.46 -9.64
C ASP A 918 -3.73 -38.82 -9.24
N THR A 919 -2.64 -39.59 -9.28
CA THR A 919 -1.28 -39.10 -9.06
C THR A 919 -0.67 -38.46 -10.30
N ILE A 920 -1.36 -38.49 -11.45
CA ILE A 920 -0.91 -37.83 -12.68
C ILE A 920 -1.41 -36.38 -12.72
N ARG A 921 -0.48 -35.45 -12.96
CA ARG A 921 -0.74 -34.06 -13.30
C ARG A 921 -0.70 -33.92 -14.82
N CYS A 922 -1.68 -33.21 -15.37
CA CYS A 922 -1.80 -32.91 -16.80
C CYS A 922 -1.93 -31.39 -16.97
N ILE A 923 -1.14 -30.80 -17.86
CA ILE A 923 -1.11 -29.35 -18.12
C ILE A 923 -1.25 -29.14 -19.63
N PHE A 924 -2.15 -28.26 -20.05
CA PHE A 924 -2.37 -27.94 -21.45
C PHE A 924 -1.27 -27.02 -22.01
N ILE A 925 -0.89 -27.21 -23.28
CA ILE A 925 0.09 -26.37 -24.00
C ILE A 925 -0.66 -25.51 -25.04
N PRO A 926 -0.70 -24.17 -24.91
CA PRO A 926 -1.30 -23.31 -25.93
C PRO A 926 -0.45 -23.26 -27.22
N GLU A 927 -1.09 -23.06 -28.37
CA GLU A 927 -0.44 -23.18 -29.70
C GLU A 927 0.52 -22.03 -30.08
N ASP A 928 0.39 -20.83 -29.49
CA ASP A 928 0.92 -19.61 -30.14
C ASP A 928 1.97 -18.77 -29.38
N GLU A 929 2.40 -19.10 -28.16
CA GLU A 929 3.42 -18.29 -27.46
C GLU A 929 4.54 -19.11 -26.82
N LYS A 930 5.78 -18.60 -26.92
CA LYS A 930 7.00 -19.18 -26.35
C LYS A 930 7.74 -18.06 -25.62
N GLN A 931 8.18 -18.31 -24.40
CA GLN A 931 9.07 -17.38 -23.70
C GLN A 931 10.55 -17.71 -23.92
N PRO A 932 11.41 -16.69 -24.08
CA PRO A 932 12.85 -16.88 -24.17
C PRO A 932 13.40 -17.45 -22.86
N ILE A 933 14.33 -18.40 -22.94
CA ILE A 933 14.97 -19.01 -21.76
C ILE A 933 15.76 -17.98 -20.95
N GLU A 934 16.17 -16.88 -21.59
CA GLU A 934 16.93 -15.79 -21.01
C GLU A 934 16.23 -15.16 -19.80
N SER A 935 14.89 -15.05 -19.78
CA SER A 935 14.16 -14.50 -18.62
C SER A 935 14.30 -15.37 -17.36
N TYR A 936 14.51 -16.68 -17.54
CA TYR A 936 14.69 -17.61 -16.43
C TYR A 936 16.14 -17.65 -15.93
N LEU A 937 17.13 -17.24 -16.75
CA LEU A 937 18.52 -17.17 -16.31
C LEU A 937 18.69 -16.17 -15.18
N GLU A 938 18.12 -14.97 -15.33
CA GLU A 938 18.17 -13.92 -14.31
C GLU A 938 17.40 -14.31 -13.06
N TYR A 939 16.20 -14.88 -13.25
CA TYR A 939 15.35 -15.36 -12.15
C TYR A 939 16.04 -16.41 -11.28
N TYR A 940 16.76 -17.35 -11.90
CA TYR A 940 17.50 -18.38 -11.20
C TYR A 940 18.99 -18.03 -10.98
N LYS A 941 19.43 -16.81 -11.28
CA LYS A 941 20.82 -16.34 -11.12
C LYS A 941 21.87 -17.15 -11.90
N TYR A 942 21.56 -17.65 -13.09
CA TYR A 942 22.44 -18.44 -13.97
C TYR A 942 23.02 -17.65 -15.16
N GLU A 943 23.04 -16.32 -15.11
CA GLU A 943 23.47 -15.42 -16.20
C GLU A 943 24.90 -15.73 -16.69
N ASN A 944 25.77 -16.18 -15.77
CA ASN A 944 27.15 -16.55 -16.06
C ASN A 944 27.32 -18.01 -16.56
N ASP A 945 26.26 -18.82 -16.61
CA ASP A 945 26.30 -20.24 -16.99
C ASP A 945 25.03 -20.71 -17.71
N ARG A 946 24.71 -20.06 -18.84
CA ARG A 946 23.54 -20.40 -19.68
C ARG A 946 23.51 -21.87 -20.11
N GLU A 947 24.65 -22.43 -20.52
CA GLU A 947 24.73 -23.83 -20.97
C GLU A 947 24.43 -24.80 -19.82
N GLY A 948 24.96 -24.53 -18.62
CA GLY A 948 24.65 -25.30 -17.42
C GLY A 948 23.17 -25.24 -17.06
N PHE A 949 22.56 -24.06 -17.14
CA PHE A 949 21.14 -23.87 -16.87
C PHE A 949 20.23 -24.59 -17.87
N VAL A 950 20.46 -24.42 -19.16
CA VAL A 950 19.68 -25.11 -20.21
C VAL A 950 19.75 -26.61 -20.00
N LYS A 951 20.95 -27.16 -19.75
CA LYS A 951 21.12 -28.58 -19.47
C LYS A 951 20.34 -29.02 -18.23
N LEU A 952 20.42 -28.26 -17.14
CA LEU A 952 19.73 -28.56 -15.88
C LEU A 952 18.20 -28.58 -16.05
N MET A 953 17.65 -27.59 -16.76
CA MET A 953 16.21 -27.51 -17.03
C MET A 953 15.75 -28.59 -18.02
N SER A 954 16.56 -28.90 -19.04
CA SER A 954 16.35 -30.07 -19.91
C SER A 954 16.32 -31.38 -19.11
N ASP A 955 17.25 -31.56 -18.18
CA ASP A 955 17.31 -32.75 -17.31
C ASP A 955 16.10 -32.81 -16.36
N ARG A 956 15.63 -31.67 -15.82
CA ARG A 956 14.43 -31.54 -14.98
C ARG A 956 13.15 -32.01 -15.68
N TYR A 957 12.98 -31.61 -16.94
CA TYR A 957 11.77 -31.91 -17.70
C TYR A 957 11.91 -33.11 -18.63
N GLY A 958 13.11 -33.66 -18.83
CA GLY A 958 13.35 -34.81 -19.70
C GLY A 958 13.22 -34.49 -21.19
N VAL A 959 13.66 -33.30 -21.61
CA VAL A 959 13.60 -32.84 -23.00
C VAL A 959 14.98 -32.61 -23.60
N ASP A 960 15.16 -33.09 -24.84
CA ASP A 960 16.47 -33.10 -25.53
C ASP A 960 16.69 -31.86 -26.41
N ASN A 961 15.71 -30.96 -26.54
CA ASN A 961 15.82 -29.76 -27.35
C ASN A 961 15.23 -28.53 -26.65
N GLU A 962 15.78 -27.37 -27.03
CA GLU A 962 15.49 -26.07 -26.41
C GLU A 962 14.10 -25.53 -26.77
N GLU A 963 13.55 -25.96 -27.92
CA GLU A 963 12.22 -25.57 -28.38
C GLU A 963 11.13 -26.16 -27.48
N ASP A 964 11.19 -27.47 -27.23
CA ASP A 964 10.30 -28.15 -26.30
C ASP A 964 10.49 -27.62 -24.87
N LEU A 965 11.73 -27.32 -24.46
CA LEU A 965 12.00 -26.74 -23.15
C LEU A 965 11.34 -25.36 -23.00
N SER A 966 11.51 -24.46 -23.98
CA SER A 966 10.87 -23.14 -23.99
C SER A 966 9.33 -23.24 -23.94
N THR A 967 8.75 -24.17 -24.70
CA THR A 967 7.32 -24.45 -24.68
C THR A 967 6.84 -24.98 -23.31
N ILE A 968 7.60 -25.87 -22.68
CA ILE A 968 7.29 -26.40 -21.36
C ILE A 968 7.35 -25.30 -20.30
N LEU A 969 8.42 -24.51 -20.26
CA LEU A 969 8.58 -23.41 -19.30
C LEU A 969 7.43 -22.40 -19.39
N TRP A 970 7.01 -22.08 -20.61
CA TRP A 970 5.87 -21.20 -20.84
C TRP A 970 4.57 -21.75 -20.26
N ALA A 971 4.27 -23.04 -20.48
CA ALA A 971 3.02 -23.65 -20.04
C ALA A 971 2.80 -23.61 -18.52
N PHE A 972 3.88 -23.52 -17.72
CA PHE A 972 3.79 -23.44 -16.24
C PHE A 972 3.47 -22.04 -15.70
N ASN A 973 3.54 -20.98 -16.52
CA ASN A 973 3.32 -19.59 -16.10
C ASN A 973 1.89 -19.05 -16.38
N LEU A 974 1.01 -19.86 -16.97
CA LEU A 974 -0.31 -19.39 -17.39
C LEU A 974 -1.37 -19.53 -16.29
N ILE A 975 -2.01 -18.42 -15.94
CA ILE A 975 -3.23 -18.37 -15.13
C ILE A 975 -4.41 -18.36 -16.11
N ASN A 976 -5.19 -19.46 -16.17
CA ASN A 976 -6.41 -19.59 -16.98
C ASN A 976 -6.30 -19.21 -18.47
N PRO A 977 -5.74 -20.08 -19.34
CA PRO A 977 -5.83 -19.88 -20.78
C PRO A 977 -7.29 -20.01 -21.26
N THR A 978 -7.76 -19.04 -22.03
CA THR A 978 -9.09 -19.06 -22.68
C THR A 978 -9.14 -20.07 -23.84
N ASP A 979 -10.32 -20.63 -24.01
CA ASP A 979 -10.65 -21.86 -24.75
C ASP A 979 -10.30 -21.80 -26.26
N VAL A 980 -9.22 -22.47 -26.67
CA VAL A 980 -8.89 -22.80 -28.07
C VAL A 980 -8.35 -24.24 -28.15
N SER A 981 -8.54 -24.89 -29.30
CA SER A 981 -8.44 -26.36 -29.50
C SER A 981 -7.27 -27.04 -28.81
N LYS A 982 -7.57 -27.86 -27.78
CA LYS A 982 -6.57 -28.47 -26.92
C LYS A 982 -5.90 -29.71 -27.54
N THR A 983 -4.77 -29.54 -28.24
CA THR A 983 -4.10 -30.65 -28.95
C THR A 983 -2.86 -31.21 -28.26
N GLN A 984 -2.21 -30.50 -27.34
CA GLN A 984 -0.99 -30.95 -26.66
C GLN A 984 -1.01 -30.73 -25.14
N TYR A 985 -0.45 -31.68 -24.40
CA TYR A 985 -0.43 -31.71 -22.94
C TYR A 985 0.93 -32.15 -22.39
N ILE A 986 1.35 -31.55 -21.29
CA ILE A 986 2.46 -32.00 -20.45
C ILE A 986 1.88 -32.91 -19.37
N ILE A 987 2.45 -34.11 -19.24
CA ILE A 987 2.06 -35.08 -18.22
C ILE A 987 3.24 -35.42 -17.31
N MET A 988 2.96 -35.49 -16.01
CA MET A 988 3.94 -35.79 -14.97
C MET A 988 3.25 -36.53 -13.83
N LYS A 989 3.98 -37.32 -13.05
CA LYS A 989 3.51 -37.71 -11.73
C LYS A 989 3.65 -36.52 -10.77
N LYS A 990 2.62 -36.26 -9.97
CA LYS A 990 2.63 -35.25 -8.89
C LYS A 990 3.79 -35.54 -7.93
N ALA A 991 4.34 -34.47 -7.35
CA ALA A 991 5.29 -34.58 -6.26
C ALA A 991 4.68 -35.30 -5.04
N THR A 992 5.53 -35.78 -4.16
CA THR A 992 5.16 -36.37 -2.86
C THR A 992 5.95 -35.65 -1.76
N GLU A 993 5.67 -35.95 -0.49
CA GLU A 993 6.41 -35.40 0.66
C GLU A 993 7.93 -35.64 0.62
N SER A 994 8.42 -36.56 -0.23
CA SER A 994 9.85 -36.91 -0.29
C SER A 994 10.44 -36.98 -1.70
N GLU A 995 9.67 -36.70 -2.75
CA GLU A 995 10.13 -36.79 -4.15
C GLU A 995 9.48 -35.69 -5.00
N PHE A 996 10.27 -35.03 -5.85
CA PHE A 996 9.78 -34.04 -6.81
C PHE A 996 8.78 -34.66 -7.80
N ALA A 997 7.97 -33.83 -8.44
CA ALA A 997 7.19 -34.26 -9.58
C ALA A 997 8.11 -34.88 -10.64
N SER A 998 7.68 -35.95 -11.29
CA SER A 998 8.53 -36.65 -12.25
C SER A 998 8.95 -35.76 -13.41
N LYS A 999 9.93 -36.19 -14.21
CA LYS A 999 10.19 -35.60 -15.52
C LYS A 999 8.91 -35.59 -16.37
N ALA A 1000 8.82 -34.61 -17.27
CA ALA A 1000 7.68 -34.42 -18.15
C ALA A 1000 7.69 -35.39 -19.32
N LYS A 1001 6.49 -35.67 -19.83
CA LYS A 1001 6.28 -36.28 -21.13
C LYS A 1001 5.23 -35.47 -21.87
N LEU A 1002 5.38 -35.36 -23.19
CA LEU A 1002 4.40 -34.67 -24.05
C LEU A 1002 3.35 -35.68 -24.54
N LEU A 1003 2.08 -35.32 -24.45
CA LEU A 1003 0.92 -36.05 -24.93
C LEU A 1003 0.16 -35.20 -25.94
N THR A 1004 0.05 -35.68 -27.17
CA THR A 1004 -0.78 -35.04 -28.22
C THR A 1004 -2.12 -35.77 -28.34
N LEU A 1005 -3.24 -35.05 -28.23
CA LEU A 1005 -4.58 -35.58 -28.50
C LEU A 1005 -4.86 -35.63 -30.00
N LEU A 1006 -5.23 -36.80 -30.49
CA LEU A 1006 -5.53 -37.04 -31.90
C LEU A 1006 -7.01 -36.76 -32.18
N LEU A 1007 -7.31 -35.98 -33.22
CA LEU A 1007 -8.68 -35.63 -33.60
C LEU A 1007 -9.41 -36.86 -34.19
N LYS A 1008 -10.56 -37.24 -33.62
CA LYS A 1008 -11.36 -38.37 -34.14
C LYS A 1008 -11.77 -38.07 -35.59
N ARG A 1009 -11.50 -39.00 -36.51
CA ARG A 1009 -11.68 -38.91 -38.00
C ARG A 1009 -10.52 -38.28 -38.79
N ASP A 1010 -9.50 -37.73 -38.13
CA ASP A 1010 -8.30 -37.20 -38.78
C ASP A 1010 -7.25 -38.31 -38.89
N ALA A 1011 -7.22 -38.99 -40.03
CA ALA A 1011 -6.39 -40.16 -40.23
C ALA A 1011 -4.95 -39.79 -40.62
N ASP A 1012 -4.72 -38.57 -41.11
CA ASP A 1012 -3.41 -38.07 -41.52
C ASP A 1012 -2.73 -37.14 -40.49
N LYS A 1013 -3.42 -36.90 -39.36
CA LYS A 1013 -2.95 -36.14 -38.20
C LYS A 1013 -2.67 -34.66 -38.54
N ASN A 1014 -3.34 -34.11 -39.56
CA ASN A 1014 -3.11 -32.74 -40.02
C ASN A 1014 -4.02 -31.68 -39.36
N GLY A 1015 -4.91 -32.08 -38.45
CA GLY A 1015 -5.87 -31.23 -37.76
C GLY A 1015 -7.16 -30.94 -38.53
N VAL A 1016 -7.33 -31.46 -39.76
CA VAL A 1016 -8.43 -31.16 -40.68
C VAL A 1016 -9.07 -32.44 -41.20
N VAL A 1017 -10.31 -32.72 -40.79
CA VAL A 1017 -11.07 -33.87 -41.29
C VAL A 1017 -11.62 -33.59 -42.70
N ASP A 1018 -11.01 -34.18 -43.72
CA ASP A 1018 -11.44 -34.07 -45.11
C ASP A 1018 -11.39 -35.40 -45.90
N GLY A 1019 -11.55 -35.31 -47.23
CA GLY A 1019 -11.57 -36.49 -48.10
C GLY A 1019 -10.25 -37.28 -48.12
N ARG A 1020 -9.12 -36.67 -47.70
CA ARG A 1020 -7.81 -37.32 -47.60
C ARG A 1020 -7.80 -38.35 -46.47
N ASP A 1021 -8.44 -38.05 -45.35
CA ASP A 1021 -8.53 -38.97 -44.19
C ASP A 1021 -9.28 -40.24 -44.55
N ALA A 1022 -10.46 -40.09 -45.14
CA ALA A 1022 -11.24 -41.21 -45.63
C ALA A 1022 -10.46 -42.03 -46.69
N THR A 1023 -9.64 -41.36 -47.51
CA THR A 1023 -8.78 -42.03 -48.50
C THR A 1023 -7.68 -42.84 -47.82
N LEU A 1024 -7.07 -42.34 -46.75
CA LEU A 1024 -6.08 -43.06 -45.95
C LEU A 1024 -6.67 -44.28 -45.24
N VAL A 1025 -7.85 -44.14 -44.64
CA VAL A 1025 -8.61 -45.24 -44.02
C VAL A 1025 -8.97 -46.32 -45.06
N LEU A 1026 -9.46 -45.91 -46.25
CA LEU A 1026 -9.71 -46.85 -47.35
C LEU A 1026 -8.43 -47.52 -47.86
N THR A 1027 -7.32 -46.79 -47.93
CA THR A 1027 -6.04 -47.32 -48.39
C THR A 1027 -5.50 -48.35 -47.39
N HIS A 1028 -5.64 -48.06 -46.09
CA HIS A 1028 -5.28 -48.98 -45.02
C HIS A 1028 -6.10 -50.27 -45.10
N TYR A 1029 -7.42 -50.15 -45.16
CA TYR A 1029 -8.32 -51.28 -45.32
C TYR A 1029 -8.01 -52.10 -46.58
N ALA A 1030 -7.77 -51.44 -47.72
CA ALA A 1030 -7.47 -52.13 -48.98
C ALA A 1030 -6.15 -52.91 -48.92
N LYS A 1031 -5.11 -52.37 -48.27
CA LYS A 1031 -3.84 -53.07 -48.09
C LYS A 1031 -3.96 -54.27 -47.15
N ILE A 1032 -4.62 -54.10 -46.01
CA ILE A 1032 -4.86 -55.19 -45.05
C ILE A 1032 -5.71 -56.29 -45.69
N SER A 1033 -6.77 -55.93 -46.41
CA SER A 1033 -7.65 -56.89 -47.11
C SER A 1033 -6.93 -57.67 -48.22
N ALA A 1034 -5.88 -57.09 -48.81
CA ALA A 1034 -5.03 -57.76 -49.80
C ALA A 1034 -3.91 -58.61 -49.16
N GLY A 1035 -3.85 -58.69 -47.82
CA GLY A 1035 -2.84 -59.44 -47.07
C GLY A 1035 -1.49 -58.72 -46.92
N GLY A 1036 -1.44 -57.41 -47.14
CA GLY A 1036 -0.27 -56.56 -46.89
C GLY A 1036 -0.35 -55.80 -45.56
N GLU A 1037 0.71 -55.05 -45.21
CA GLU A 1037 0.73 -54.17 -44.04
C GLU A 1037 -0.13 -52.91 -44.29
N GLY A 1038 -0.84 -52.46 -43.25
CA GLY A 1038 -1.64 -51.24 -43.25
C GLY A 1038 -0.79 -49.97 -43.41
N VAL A 1039 -1.43 -48.82 -43.63
CA VAL A 1039 -0.75 -47.50 -43.77
C VAL A 1039 -1.05 -46.51 -42.64
N LEU A 1040 -1.81 -46.94 -41.63
CA LEU A 1040 -2.15 -46.12 -40.47
C LEU A 1040 -1.28 -46.63 -39.32
N ASP A 1041 -0.75 -45.70 -38.55
CA ASP A 1041 -0.02 -45.99 -37.32
C ASP A 1041 -0.94 -46.69 -36.30
N GLU A 1042 -0.40 -47.56 -35.46
CA GLU A 1042 -1.22 -48.30 -34.48
C GLU A 1042 -1.96 -47.38 -33.49
N ASP A 1043 -1.41 -46.19 -33.21
CA ASP A 1043 -1.97 -45.19 -32.31
C ASP A 1043 -3.19 -44.44 -32.89
N ILE A 1044 -3.32 -44.35 -34.23
CA ILE A 1044 -4.44 -43.64 -34.89
C ILE A 1044 -5.62 -44.56 -35.22
N ILE A 1045 -5.41 -45.88 -35.23
CA ILE A 1045 -6.46 -46.87 -35.57
C ILE A 1045 -7.74 -46.68 -34.74
N PRO A 1046 -7.71 -46.53 -33.41
CA PRO A 1046 -8.93 -46.33 -32.60
C PRO A 1046 -9.69 -45.04 -32.93
N TYR A 1047 -9.00 -44.03 -33.47
CA TYR A 1047 -9.58 -42.74 -33.86
C TYR A 1047 -10.12 -42.73 -35.29
N CYS A 1048 -9.74 -43.74 -36.08
CA CYS A 1048 -10.24 -43.99 -37.43
C CYS A 1048 -11.36 -45.04 -37.46
N ASP A 1049 -11.53 -45.85 -36.41
CA ASP A 1049 -12.65 -46.80 -36.28
C ASP A 1049 -13.91 -46.05 -35.80
N MET A 1050 -14.84 -45.87 -36.73
CA MET A 1050 -15.98 -44.98 -36.54
C MET A 1050 -17.16 -45.68 -35.88
N ASP A 1051 -17.31 -46.99 -36.07
CA ASP A 1051 -18.35 -47.78 -35.44
C ASP A 1051 -17.85 -48.60 -34.22
N SER A 1052 -16.57 -48.45 -33.87
CA SER A 1052 -15.92 -49.02 -32.68
C SER A 1052 -16.03 -50.54 -32.61
N ASN A 1053 -15.88 -51.20 -33.77
CA ASN A 1053 -15.95 -52.65 -33.91
C ASN A 1053 -14.56 -53.34 -33.95
N ASP A 1054 -13.49 -52.56 -33.75
CA ASP A 1054 -12.07 -52.91 -33.86
C ASP A 1054 -11.62 -53.35 -35.29
N ILE A 1055 -12.40 -53.00 -36.32
CA ILE A 1055 -12.16 -53.35 -37.73
C ILE A 1055 -12.24 -52.09 -38.59
N ILE A 1056 -11.08 -51.62 -39.06
CA ILE A 1056 -11.00 -50.55 -40.06
C ILE A 1056 -11.43 -51.05 -41.43
N ASP A 1057 -12.59 -50.59 -41.91
CA ASP A 1057 -13.09 -50.89 -43.24
C ASP A 1057 -13.71 -49.71 -44.00
N GLY A 1058 -14.31 -49.98 -45.15
CA GLY A 1058 -14.89 -48.94 -46.00
C GLY A 1058 -16.05 -48.18 -45.35
N ARG A 1059 -16.67 -48.71 -44.28
CA ARG A 1059 -17.72 -48.04 -43.51
C ARG A 1059 -17.15 -46.87 -42.72
N ASP A 1060 -15.97 -47.04 -42.12
CA ASP A 1060 -15.30 -46.00 -41.34
C ASP A 1060 -14.93 -44.81 -42.20
N ALA A 1061 -14.34 -45.09 -43.36
CA ALA A 1061 -14.05 -44.05 -44.35
C ALA A 1061 -15.32 -43.36 -44.86
N THR A 1062 -16.44 -44.09 -44.99
CA THR A 1062 -17.72 -43.50 -45.39
C THR A 1062 -18.28 -42.58 -44.31
N GLU A 1063 -18.13 -42.94 -43.04
CA GLU A 1063 -18.48 -42.09 -41.89
C GLU A 1063 -17.65 -40.80 -41.88
N ILE A 1064 -16.33 -40.90 -42.08
CA ILE A 1064 -15.42 -39.74 -42.18
C ILE A 1064 -15.84 -38.83 -43.33
N LEU A 1065 -16.08 -39.37 -44.53
CA LEU A 1065 -16.57 -38.62 -45.68
C LEU A 1065 -17.95 -37.99 -45.44
N THR A 1066 -18.83 -38.69 -44.72
CA THR A 1066 -20.17 -38.18 -44.40
C THR A 1066 -20.08 -37.02 -43.41
N TYR A 1067 -19.19 -37.10 -42.43
CA TYR A 1067 -18.90 -36.02 -41.52
C TYR A 1067 -18.36 -34.81 -42.28
N TYR A 1068 -17.31 -34.98 -43.09
CA TYR A 1068 -16.75 -33.92 -43.93
C TYR A 1068 -17.81 -33.26 -44.85
N ALA A 1069 -18.66 -34.07 -45.49
CA ALA A 1069 -19.70 -33.57 -46.37
C ALA A 1069 -20.80 -32.78 -45.61
N LYS A 1070 -21.03 -33.07 -44.33
CA LYS A 1070 -21.98 -32.31 -43.49
C LYS A 1070 -21.37 -31.01 -42.99
N SER A 1071 -20.12 -31.04 -42.51
CA SER A 1071 -19.42 -29.85 -42.03
C SER A 1071 -19.12 -28.85 -43.15
N SER A 1072 -18.87 -29.33 -44.38
CA SER A 1072 -18.63 -28.48 -45.56
C SER A 1072 -19.84 -27.65 -46.05
N VAL A 1073 -21.05 -27.87 -45.51
CA VAL A 1073 -22.27 -27.13 -45.89
C VAL A 1073 -22.68 -26.10 -44.82
N ILE A 1074 -22.02 -26.12 -43.65
CA ILE A 1074 -22.33 -25.27 -42.50
C ILE A 1074 -21.31 -24.13 -42.31
N ASN A 1075 -20.24 -24.08 -43.09
CA ASN A 1075 -19.30 -22.95 -43.17
C ASN A 1075 -19.45 -22.14 -44.47
#